data_AF-S0G1Z7-F1
#
_entry.id   AF-S0G1Z7-F1
#
_cell.length_a   1.000
_cell.length_b   1.000
_cell.length_c   1.000
_cell.angle_alpha   90.00
_cell.angle_beta   90.00
_cell.angle_gamma   90.00
#
_symmetry.space_group_name_H-M   'P 1'
#
loop_
_entity.id
_entity.type
_entity.pdbx_description
1 polymer ?
#
loop_
_entity_poly.entity_id
_entity_poly.type
_entity_poly.pdbx_seq_one_letter_code
_entity_poly.pdbx_strand_id
1 'polypeptide(L)'
;MTSARLIFPAIFALTGLFFLSGCSTFPTGKESDNRVVQRETHASYQNASATSPAPATMAPGTLSYPAGSSYPPASSPAAGQNVSATAERFATSYNQAMQDKEELSMAAAANDLARSQQLIRSYNRNMNDSKNSFQLLQEIIENQGTGDITLFFPVNSAEIPENSFQYNRLIRYLDSLERNNQGRKIVFVIMGSASATGEETHNKILSRNRANAPIPIIDHYLVNVPHTYHKVYGIGESQSPQETTDDVHQRYQFVRIMGLYEDAPFSAGHTASPFLAGTGMGNMQGYYPREFINAFGMKFIWVPAGSFLMGSPETEVRRDKNEIQHQVTLTRGFYLQATETTQQQWIAVMGSNPAHFKNCGMDCPVENVRYSDVVTFLERLNDLENTTHYRLPTEAEWEYAARAGTTSAFFNGPMVDETAEKWDFSYNPYLDSVGWYFRNSDQAPHRVGLKAPNPWGFYDMHGNVWEWCSDWQRPYPFHPEIDPQGAESGESKIRRGGSWAHYPEYCRSAYRSWFDPEDRNPEVGFRLALTSLEKKRVAVKLPEPEPPAPVQPPPPAPKPKAKPRPKPDPEPIPMPGPAEVTHCILIRDITFDLDSAVINHRMKPLLDRAVEILEKYDGKIELHGHTCSLAPKAYNMDLGLRRAQSVKNYLIKQGIAESRISIKSFGEESPKFTNMTESGRSLNRRVEILVHGFMDEE
;
A
#
# COMPACT_ATOMS: atom_id res chain seq x y z
N MET A 1 48.16 -2.37 -48.24
CA MET A 1 49.24 -1.77 -47.42
C MET A 1 48.85 -1.89 -45.95
N THR A 2 49.83 -2.19 -45.09
CA THR A 2 49.74 -2.43 -43.62
C THR A 2 49.29 -1.20 -42.83
N SER A 3 48.55 -1.23 -41.70
CA SER A 3 48.66 -1.98 -40.42
C SER A 3 49.70 -1.46 -39.41
N ALA A 4 49.26 -0.80 -38.33
CA ALA A 4 49.79 -0.78 -36.94
C ALA A 4 48.85 0.14 -36.09
N ARG A 5 48.40 -0.11 -34.83
CA ARG A 5 48.89 -0.73 -33.58
C ARG A 5 49.71 0.17 -32.61
N LEU A 6 49.02 0.56 -31.51
CA LEU A 6 49.39 0.32 -30.09
C LEU A 6 50.57 1.11 -29.44
N ILE A 7 50.35 1.74 -28.26
CA ILE A 7 51.10 1.54 -26.96
C ILE A 7 50.90 2.69 -25.93
N PHE A 8 50.83 2.29 -24.64
CA PHE A 8 50.78 3.09 -23.39
C PHE A 8 52.13 3.79 -23.05
N PRO A 9 52.20 4.64 -22.01
CA PRO A 9 52.91 4.16 -20.81
C PRO A 9 52.28 4.59 -19.47
N ALA A 10 52.63 3.87 -18.41
CA ALA A 10 52.45 4.25 -17.01
C ALA A 10 53.82 4.26 -16.30
N ILE A 11 54.03 5.14 -15.32
CA ILE A 11 55.24 5.18 -14.47
C ILE A 11 54.84 5.40 -13.00
N PHE A 12 55.49 4.65 -12.11
CA PHE A 12 55.36 4.69 -10.65
C PHE A 12 56.51 5.49 -10.00
N ALA A 13 56.22 6.31 -8.98
CA ALA A 13 57.02 6.50 -7.75
C ALA A 13 56.22 7.41 -6.77
N LEU A 14 55.87 7.05 -5.52
CA LEU A 14 56.62 6.70 -4.29
C LEU A 14 57.18 7.89 -3.48
N THR A 15 56.84 7.90 -2.17
CA THR A 15 57.30 8.81 -1.07
C THR A 15 56.83 10.28 -1.13
N GLY A 16 56.58 10.99 -0.02
CA GLY A 16 56.69 10.64 1.41
C GLY A 16 55.96 11.67 2.32
N LEU A 17 55.91 11.41 3.63
CA LEU A 17 55.08 12.17 4.60
C LEU A 17 55.69 13.50 5.12
N PHE A 18 54.80 14.32 5.69
CA PHE A 18 54.93 15.12 6.93
C PHE A 18 55.21 16.65 6.93
N PHE A 19 54.24 17.33 7.56
CA PHE A 19 54.31 18.38 8.60
C PHE A 19 54.53 19.90 8.32
N LEU A 20 53.47 20.63 8.68
CA LEU A 20 53.38 21.83 9.55
C LEU A 20 53.86 23.24 9.12
N SER A 21 52.93 24.18 9.35
CA SER A 21 53.11 25.57 9.84
C SER A 21 53.73 26.66 8.96
N GLY A 22 52.99 27.77 8.84
CA GLY A 22 53.52 29.03 9.42
C GLY A 22 53.28 30.34 8.66
N CYS A 23 52.24 31.07 9.06
CA CYS A 23 52.15 32.54 9.16
C CYS A 23 52.85 33.49 8.14
N SER A 24 52.04 34.39 7.56
CA SER A 24 52.03 35.86 7.80
C SER A 24 51.11 36.53 6.74
N THR A 25 50.40 37.64 6.96
CA THR A 25 50.72 38.90 7.66
C THR A 25 49.45 39.62 8.20
N PHE A 26 49.63 40.44 9.25
CA PHE A 26 48.73 41.54 9.67
C PHE A 26 49.27 42.86 9.11
N PRO A 27 48.44 43.91 8.85
CA PRO A 27 47.99 44.89 9.88
C PRO A 27 46.55 45.43 9.62
N THR A 28 45.90 46.39 10.29
CA THR A 28 45.77 46.97 11.67
C THR A 28 44.51 47.87 11.62
N GLY A 29 43.79 48.25 12.69
CA GLY A 29 43.87 48.01 14.13
C GLY A 29 42.83 48.91 14.87
N LYS A 30 42.68 48.72 16.20
CA LYS A 30 42.36 49.73 17.25
C LYS A 30 41.04 50.56 17.18
N GLU A 31 40.29 50.84 18.26
CA GLU A 31 40.39 50.47 19.70
C GLU A 31 39.10 50.88 20.47
N SER A 32 39.06 50.60 21.78
CA SER A 32 38.17 51.15 22.85
C SER A 32 36.77 50.50 23.05
N ASP A 33 36.29 50.27 24.28
CA ASP A 33 36.99 49.96 25.55
C ASP A 33 36.04 49.33 26.61
N ASN A 34 36.60 48.91 27.74
CA ASN A 34 36.02 48.50 29.04
C ASN A 34 35.44 47.08 29.16
N ARG A 35 36.03 46.13 29.92
CA ARG A 35 36.30 46.10 31.39
C ARG A 35 35.01 46.28 32.23
N VAL A 36 34.70 45.51 33.29
CA VAL A 36 35.49 44.56 34.12
C VAL A 36 34.55 43.82 35.11
N VAL A 37 34.79 42.52 35.43
CA VAL A 37 34.72 41.87 36.80
C VAL A 37 33.36 41.92 37.56
N GLN A 38 32.84 40.91 38.30
CA GLN A 38 33.20 39.55 38.77
C GLN A 38 31.87 38.89 39.28
N ARG A 39 31.72 37.68 39.88
CA ARG A 39 32.57 36.89 40.79
C ARG A 39 31.98 35.49 41.07
N GLU A 40 32.85 34.56 41.51
CA GLU A 40 32.61 33.43 42.47
C GLU A 40 31.57 32.31 42.11
N THR A 41 31.76 31.02 42.49
CA THR A 41 32.76 30.39 43.40
C THR A 41 33.05 28.90 43.07
N HIS A 42 34.25 28.45 43.49
CA HIS A 42 34.75 27.09 43.83
C HIS A 42 33.77 25.87 43.87
N ALA A 43 34.19 24.62 43.56
CA ALA A 43 35.24 23.89 44.29
C ALA A 43 35.77 22.60 43.60
N SER A 44 36.87 22.05 44.14
CA SER A 44 37.63 20.87 43.66
C SER A 44 37.58 19.69 44.64
N TYR A 45 37.68 18.43 44.18
CA TYR A 45 38.07 17.29 45.03
C TYR A 45 38.90 16.22 44.29
N GLN A 46 39.59 15.36 45.07
CA GLN A 46 40.75 14.54 44.67
C GLN A 46 40.45 13.03 44.53
N ASN A 47 41.44 12.31 43.98
CA ASN A 47 41.55 10.85 43.91
C ASN A 47 41.50 10.13 45.28
N ALA A 48 41.04 8.88 45.27
CA ALA A 48 41.46 7.83 46.20
C ALA A 48 41.49 6.45 45.49
N SER A 49 42.41 5.57 45.90
CA SER A 49 42.64 4.24 45.32
C SER A 49 42.15 3.11 46.22
N ALA A 50 41.87 1.93 45.64
CA ALA A 50 41.71 0.68 46.40
C ALA A 50 42.13 -0.54 45.57
N THR A 51 42.68 -1.56 46.25
CA THR A 51 43.36 -2.73 45.68
C THR A 51 42.48 -3.99 45.57
N SER A 52 42.84 -4.88 44.63
CA SER A 52 42.27 -6.23 44.49
C SER A 52 42.72 -7.17 45.64
N PRO A 53 41.97 -8.27 45.92
CA PRO A 53 42.48 -9.58 45.49
C PRO A 53 41.41 -10.62 45.09
N ALA A 54 41.88 -11.72 44.48
CA ALA A 54 41.19 -12.99 44.23
C ALA A 54 42.16 -14.15 44.62
N PRO A 55 41.81 -15.47 44.53
CA PRO A 55 40.54 -16.10 44.17
C PRO A 55 40.08 -17.19 45.17
N ALA A 56 38.92 -17.83 44.91
CA ALA A 56 38.55 -19.11 45.52
C ALA A 56 37.82 -20.02 44.51
N THR A 57 38.18 -21.30 44.48
CA THR A 57 37.66 -22.35 43.59
C THR A 57 36.49 -23.12 44.23
N MET A 58 35.44 -23.42 43.47
CA MET A 58 34.52 -24.54 43.76
C MET A 58 33.96 -25.18 42.47
N ALA A 59 33.64 -26.47 42.59
CA ALA A 59 33.28 -27.39 41.51
C ALA A 59 31.76 -27.32 41.16
N PRO A 60 31.32 -27.84 40.00
CA PRO A 60 29.92 -27.70 39.56
C PRO A 60 28.96 -28.59 40.35
N GLY A 61 28.03 -27.96 41.07
CA GLY A 61 26.90 -28.64 41.72
C GLY A 61 25.71 -28.77 40.79
N THR A 62 25.25 -30.00 40.56
CA THR A 62 24.01 -30.31 39.84
C THR A 62 22.78 -29.85 40.63
N LEU A 63 22.00 -28.90 40.09
CA LEU A 63 20.64 -28.62 40.56
C LEU A 63 19.65 -28.59 39.39
N SER A 64 18.76 -29.57 39.38
CA SER A 64 17.63 -29.69 38.47
C SER A 64 16.52 -28.69 38.81
N TYR A 65 15.95 -28.04 37.79
CA TYR A 65 14.64 -27.38 37.89
C TYR A 65 13.58 -28.18 37.11
N PRO A 66 12.33 -28.21 37.59
CA PRO A 66 11.31 -29.16 37.13
C PRO A 66 10.71 -28.78 35.78
N ALA A 67 10.09 -29.78 35.14
CA ALA A 67 9.50 -29.66 33.81
C ALA A 67 8.25 -28.77 33.79
N GLY A 68 8.19 -27.92 32.75
CA GLY A 68 6.99 -27.40 32.08
C GLY A 68 5.74 -27.12 32.89
N SER A 69 5.53 -25.85 33.26
CA SER A 69 4.17 -25.30 33.28
C SER A 69 3.70 -25.08 31.83
N SER A 70 2.82 -25.95 31.36
CA SER A 70 2.18 -25.79 30.05
C SER A 70 1.18 -24.63 30.12
N TYR A 71 1.60 -23.45 29.67
CA TYR A 71 0.65 -22.41 29.25
C TYR A 71 -0.17 -22.96 28.06
N PRO A 72 -1.50 -22.80 28.05
CA PRO A 72 -2.34 -23.35 26.99
C PRO A 72 -1.98 -22.73 25.63
N PRO A 73 -2.08 -23.49 24.52
CA PRO A 73 -1.87 -22.94 23.19
C PRO A 73 -2.92 -21.86 22.92
N ALA A 74 -2.48 -20.73 22.37
CA ALA A 74 -3.35 -19.59 22.11
C ALA A 74 -4.38 -19.91 21.02
N SER A 75 -5.55 -20.39 21.45
CA SER A 75 -6.76 -20.49 20.63
C SER A 75 -7.19 -19.10 20.15
N SER A 76 -7.59 -19.00 18.88
CA SER A 76 -8.12 -17.77 18.28
C SER A 76 -9.29 -17.19 19.09
N PRO A 77 -9.25 -15.90 19.51
CA PRO A 77 -10.40 -15.24 20.09
C PRO A 77 -11.24 -14.59 19.00
N ALA A 78 -12.46 -15.11 18.82
CA ALA A 78 -13.53 -14.43 18.10
C ALA A 78 -14.75 -14.28 19.03
N ALA A 79 -14.74 -13.24 19.86
CA ALA A 79 -15.89 -12.62 20.56
C ALA A 79 -15.37 -11.57 21.56
N GLY A 80 -15.90 -10.34 21.51
CA GLY A 80 -15.74 -9.30 22.55
C GLY A 80 -14.31 -8.93 22.94
N GLN A 81 -13.69 -8.00 22.22
CA GLN A 81 -12.37 -7.47 22.61
C GLN A 81 -12.52 -6.56 23.85
N ASN A 82 -11.83 -6.92 24.93
CA ASN A 82 -11.71 -6.10 26.13
C ASN A 82 -10.58 -5.08 25.94
N VAL A 83 -10.88 -3.80 26.19
CA VAL A 83 -9.98 -2.68 25.92
C VAL A 83 -8.84 -2.65 26.93
N SER A 84 -9.13 -2.84 28.22
CA SER A 84 -8.11 -2.97 29.28
C SER A 84 -7.14 -4.13 29.00
N ALA A 85 -7.61 -5.29 28.52
CA ALA A 85 -6.77 -6.45 28.23
C ALA A 85 -5.83 -6.20 27.03
N THR A 86 -6.29 -5.47 26.02
CA THR A 86 -5.46 -5.07 24.87
C THR A 86 -4.42 -4.03 25.29
N ALA A 87 -4.81 -3.05 26.11
CA ALA A 87 -3.92 -2.05 26.69
C ALA A 87 -2.84 -2.67 27.60
N GLU A 88 -3.22 -3.67 28.40
CA GLU A 88 -2.30 -4.45 29.23
C GLU A 88 -1.32 -5.27 28.39
N ARG A 89 -1.81 -5.98 27.36
CA ARG A 89 -0.93 -6.74 26.44
C ARG A 89 0.04 -5.83 25.71
N PHE A 90 -0.39 -4.66 25.23
CA PHE A 90 0.50 -3.67 24.61
C PHE A 90 1.62 -3.24 25.57
N ALA A 91 1.27 -2.81 26.78
CA ALA A 91 2.23 -2.27 27.73
C ALA A 91 3.20 -3.32 28.28
N THR A 92 2.69 -4.50 28.66
CA THR A 92 3.52 -5.60 29.18
C THR A 92 4.51 -6.10 28.14
N SER A 93 4.05 -6.38 26.91
CA SER A 93 4.93 -6.85 25.84
C SER A 93 5.95 -5.80 25.37
N TYR A 94 5.58 -4.50 25.30
CA TYR A 94 6.56 -3.46 24.97
C TYR A 94 7.65 -3.36 26.04
N ASN A 95 7.25 -3.25 27.31
CA ASN A 95 8.20 -3.07 28.41
C ASN A 95 9.11 -4.29 28.58
N GLN A 96 8.59 -5.50 28.34
CA GLN A 96 9.41 -6.73 28.31
C GLN A 96 10.39 -6.72 27.12
N ALA A 97 9.98 -6.28 25.92
CA ALA A 97 10.92 -6.14 24.80
C ALA A 97 12.06 -5.15 25.14
N MET A 98 11.77 -4.03 25.79
CA MET A 98 12.83 -3.10 26.21
C MET A 98 13.78 -3.72 27.25
N GLN A 99 13.26 -4.53 28.18
CA GLN A 99 14.11 -5.30 29.11
C GLN A 99 14.95 -6.36 28.37
N ASP A 100 14.36 -7.09 27.42
CA ASP A 100 15.06 -8.10 26.63
C ASP A 100 16.22 -7.48 25.82
N LYS A 101 16.07 -6.24 25.32
CA LYS A 101 17.14 -5.46 24.65
C LYS A 101 18.29 -5.12 25.61
N GLU A 102 17.96 -4.72 26.84
CA GLU A 102 18.96 -4.39 27.87
C GLU A 102 19.71 -5.63 28.36
N GLU A 103 19.01 -6.73 28.63
CA GLU A 103 19.63 -8.01 28.95
C GLU A 103 20.47 -8.57 27.79
N LEU A 104 20.09 -8.31 26.54
CA LEU A 104 20.87 -8.71 25.36
C LEU A 104 22.20 -7.96 25.30
N SER A 105 22.23 -6.68 25.64
CA SER A 105 23.47 -5.89 25.75
C SER A 105 24.41 -6.50 26.80
N MET A 106 23.89 -6.85 27.98
CA MET A 106 24.66 -7.50 29.04
C MET A 106 25.12 -8.92 28.65
N ALA A 107 24.27 -9.72 27.99
CA ALA A 107 24.63 -11.06 27.53
C ALA A 107 25.69 -11.04 26.42
N ALA A 108 25.62 -10.07 25.51
CA ALA A 108 26.63 -9.84 24.49
C ALA A 108 27.98 -9.41 25.10
N ALA A 109 27.98 -8.49 26.07
CA ALA A 109 29.18 -8.12 26.82
C ALA A 109 29.81 -9.30 27.59
N ALA A 110 29.00 -10.27 28.01
CA ALA A 110 29.44 -11.51 28.67
C ALA A 110 29.80 -12.65 27.69
N ASN A 111 29.70 -12.44 26.37
CA ASN A 111 29.85 -13.47 25.32
C ASN A 111 28.92 -14.71 25.47
N ASP A 112 27.77 -14.57 26.15
CA ASP A 112 26.79 -15.65 26.30
C ASP A 112 25.90 -15.74 25.05
N LEU A 113 26.36 -16.52 24.07
CA LEU A 113 25.66 -16.72 22.80
C LEU A 113 24.28 -17.37 22.98
N ALA A 114 24.13 -18.31 23.92
CA ALA A 114 22.88 -19.03 24.13
C ALA A 114 21.80 -18.12 24.72
N ARG A 115 22.15 -17.35 25.76
CA ARG A 115 21.26 -16.33 26.34
C ARG A 115 20.95 -15.23 25.32
N SER A 116 21.95 -14.77 24.55
CA SER A 116 21.74 -13.77 23.49
C SER A 116 20.72 -14.25 22.45
N GLN A 117 20.83 -15.50 21.96
CA GLN A 117 19.86 -16.07 21.02
C GLN A 117 18.46 -16.29 21.62
N GLN A 118 18.35 -16.52 22.93
CA GLN A 118 17.05 -16.57 23.61
C GLN A 118 16.43 -15.17 23.71
N LEU A 119 17.20 -14.17 24.13
CA LEU A 119 16.75 -12.79 24.29
C LEU A 119 16.34 -12.17 22.95
N ILE A 120 17.06 -12.40 21.85
CA ILE A 120 16.65 -11.98 20.50
C ILE A 120 15.27 -12.56 20.12
N ARG A 121 15.02 -13.83 20.44
CA ARG A 121 13.72 -14.48 20.16
C ARG A 121 12.59 -13.95 21.06
N SER A 122 12.89 -13.64 22.32
CA SER A 122 11.96 -13.02 23.25
C SER A 122 11.60 -11.60 22.81
N TYR A 123 12.62 -10.77 22.57
CA TYR A 123 12.52 -9.40 22.05
C TYR A 123 11.63 -9.33 20.81
N ASN A 124 11.92 -10.15 19.78
CA ASN A 124 11.16 -10.14 18.54
C ASN A 124 9.69 -10.54 18.73
N ARG A 125 9.40 -11.51 19.62
CA ARG A 125 8.03 -11.90 19.96
C ARG A 125 7.30 -10.77 20.67
N ASN A 126 7.87 -10.28 21.75
CA ASN A 126 7.30 -9.23 22.59
C ASN A 126 7.08 -7.93 21.81
N MET A 127 8.01 -7.56 20.92
CA MET A 127 7.86 -6.39 20.05
C MET A 127 6.76 -6.58 18.99
N ASN A 128 6.54 -7.80 18.49
CA ASN A 128 5.43 -8.08 17.57
C ASN A 128 4.08 -8.10 18.29
N ASP A 129 3.99 -8.72 19.47
CA ASP A 129 2.79 -8.70 20.32
C ASP A 129 2.41 -7.25 20.70
N SER A 130 3.40 -6.42 20.98
CA SER A 130 3.24 -5.00 21.25
C SER A 130 2.70 -4.24 20.03
N LYS A 131 3.33 -4.37 18.86
CA LYS A 131 2.87 -3.74 17.61
C LYS A 131 1.41 -4.09 17.28
N ASN A 132 1.05 -5.37 17.36
CA ASN A 132 -0.32 -5.84 17.10
C ASN A 132 -1.32 -5.22 18.09
N SER A 133 -0.97 -5.19 19.37
CA SER A 133 -1.83 -4.62 20.42
C SER A 133 -1.96 -3.09 20.28
N PHE A 134 -0.90 -2.40 19.87
CA PHE A 134 -0.90 -0.97 19.60
C PHE A 134 -1.80 -0.60 18.42
N GLN A 135 -1.69 -1.32 17.29
CA GLN A 135 -2.55 -1.12 16.13
C GLN A 135 -4.02 -1.28 16.49
N LEU A 136 -4.36 -2.29 17.30
CA LEU A 136 -5.72 -2.51 17.74
C LEU A 136 -6.25 -1.39 18.65
N LEU A 137 -5.41 -0.83 19.51
CA LEU A 137 -5.77 0.34 20.32
C LEU A 137 -6.02 1.57 19.43
N GLN A 138 -5.24 1.77 18.37
CA GLN A 138 -5.48 2.86 17.40
C GLN A 138 -6.81 2.69 16.67
N GLU A 139 -7.15 1.48 16.22
CA GLU A 139 -8.45 1.17 15.61
C GLU A 139 -9.62 1.46 16.56
N ILE A 140 -9.50 1.10 17.85
CA ILE A 140 -10.52 1.39 18.87
C ILE A 140 -10.67 2.91 19.07
N ILE A 141 -9.56 3.67 19.11
CA ILE A 141 -9.56 5.13 19.26
C ILE A 141 -10.25 5.83 18.07
N GLU A 142 -9.98 5.38 16.84
CA GLU A 142 -10.61 5.90 15.64
C GLU A 142 -12.12 5.62 15.63
N ASN A 143 -12.52 4.38 15.95
CA ASN A 143 -13.92 3.98 16.02
C ASN A 143 -14.71 4.68 17.14
N GLN A 144 -14.08 4.94 18.29
CA GLN A 144 -14.70 5.65 19.41
C GLN A 144 -14.66 7.18 19.28
N GLY A 145 -13.90 7.71 18.30
CA GLY A 145 -13.73 9.15 18.09
C GLY A 145 -13.02 9.88 19.25
N THR A 146 -12.31 9.15 20.12
CA THR A 146 -11.65 9.72 21.30
C THR A 146 -10.36 10.46 20.95
N GLY A 147 -9.67 10.02 19.90
CA GLY A 147 -8.36 10.53 19.50
C GLY A 147 -7.25 10.29 20.53
N ASP A 148 -6.09 10.92 20.31
CA ASP A 148 -4.97 10.92 21.24
C ASP A 148 -4.34 12.33 21.34
N ILE A 149 -3.56 12.54 22.40
CA ILE A 149 -2.88 13.82 22.64
C ILE A 149 -1.39 13.62 22.92
N THR A 150 -0.57 14.44 22.28
CA THR A 150 0.88 14.55 22.56
C THR A 150 1.18 15.85 23.30
N LEU A 151 1.76 15.75 24.50
CA LEU A 151 2.22 16.87 25.34
C LEU A 151 3.75 16.92 25.33
N PHE A 152 4.34 18.10 25.14
CA PHE A 152 5.79 18.28 25.04
C PHE A 152 6.40 18.84 26.33
N PHE A 153 7.59 18.38 26.70
CA PHE A 153 8.32 18.81 27.90
C PHE A 153 9.58 19.61 27.54
N PRO A 154 9.98 20.56 28.40
CA PRO A 154 11.33 21.14 28.35
C PRO A 154 12.43 20.09 28.52
N VAL A 155 13.64 20.43 28.06
CA VAL A 155 14.84 19.59 28.20
C VAL A 155 15.06 19.19 29.66
N ASN A 156 15.28 17.90 29.90
CA ASN A 156 15.45 17.30 31.24
C ASN A 156 14.27 17.47 32.23
N SER A 157 13.12 18.00 31.80
CA SER A 157 11.93 18.12 32.64
C SER A 157 10.93 16.98 32.39
N ALA A 158 10.20 16.60 33.44
CA ALA A 158 9.01 15.76 33.37
C ALA A 158 7.79 16.44 34.02
N GLU A 159 7.85 17.75 34.26
CA GLU A 159 6.79 18.49 34.94
C GLU A 159 5.79 19.09 33.94
N ILE A 160 4.52 19.14 34.35
CA ILE A 160 3.45 19.83 33.62
C ILE A 160 2.94 20.95 34.54
N PRO A 161 3.49 22.17 34.47
CA PRO A 161 3.10 23.25 35.37
C PRO A 161 1.61 23.59 35.22
N GLU A 162 0.92 23.83 36.33
CA GLU A 162 -0.47 24.30 36.32
C GLU A 162 -0.64 25.54 35.45
N ASN A 163 -1.78 25.64 34.75
CA ASN A 163 -2.09 26.73 33.82
C ASN A 163 -1.13 26.89 32.62
N SER A 164 -0.12 26.01 32.45
CA SER A 164 0.72 25.99 31.25
C SER A 164 -0.09 25.62 29.99
N PHE A 165 0.47 25.88 28.81
CA PHE A 165 -0.14 25.48 27.54
C PHE A 165 -0.41 23.97 27.46
N GLN A 166 0.52 23.13 27.96
CA GLN A 166 0.35 21.68 27.95
C GLN A 166 -0.69 21.21 28.96
N TYR A 167 -0.73 21.83 30.15
CA TYR A 167 -1.78 21.60 31.14
C TYR A 167 -3.17 21.88 30.54
N ASN A 168 -3.36 23.07 29.96
CA ASN A 168 -4.63 23.46 29.33
C ASN A 168 -5.03 22.56 28.16
N ARG A 169 -4.07 22.05 27.38
CA ARG A 169 -4.34 21.06 26.32
C ARG A 169 -4.78 19.71 26.87
N LEU A 170 -4.16 19.24 27.96
CA LEU A 170 -4.59 18.02 28.66
C LEU A 170 -6.01 18.16 29.20
N ILE A 171 -6.32 19.25 29.91
CA ILE A 171 -7.66 19.51 30.45
C ILE A 171 -8.74 19.48 29.36
N ARG A 172 -8.53 20.17 28.21
CA ARG A 172 -9.49 20.15 27.09
C ARG A 172 -9.70 18.76 26.49
N TYR A 173 -8.67 17.91 26.50
CA TYR A 173 -8.78 16.53 26.04
C TYR A 173 -9.59 15.68 27.03
N LEU A 174 -9.33 15.80 28.33
CA LEU A 174 -10.09 15.10 29.38
C LEU A 174 -11.56 15.54 29.41
N ASP A 175 -11.83 16.83 29.27
CA ASP A 175 -13.17 17.43 29.12
C ASP A 175 -13.95 16.85 27.91
N SER A 176 -13.25 16.55 26.81
CA SER A 176 -13.83 15.84 25.66
C SER A 176 -14.12 14.37 25.96
N LEU A 177 -13.23 13.68 26.67
CA LEU A 177 -13.43 12.28 27.05
C LEU A 177 -14.54 12.10 28.10
N GLU A 178 -14.64 12.99 29.08
CA GLU A 178 -15.67 12.94 30.11
C GLU A 178 -17.07 13.12 29.51
N ARG A 179 -17.28 14.14 28.68
CA ARG A 179 -18.58 14.37 28.01
C ARG A 179 -19.07 13.19 27.18
N ASN A 180 -18.14 12.46 26.56
CA ASN A 180 -18.44 11.39 25.61
C ASN A 180 -18.36 9.97 26.21
N ASN A 181 -18.02 9.84 27.50
CA ASN A 181 -17.87 8.52 28.15
C ASN A 181 -19.18 7.72 28.24
N GLN A 182 -20.33 8.40 28.33
CA GLN A 182 -21.65 7.78 28.52
C GLN A 182 -21.69 6.82 29.74
N GLY A 183 -20.95 7.14 30.80
CA GLY A 183 -20.81 6.29 32.00
C GLY A 183 -19.85 5.11 31.86
N ARG A 184 -19.18 4.94 30.71
CA ARG A 184 -18.14 3.92 30.52
C ARG A 184 -16.85 4.32 31.25
N LYS A 185 -16.11 3.29 31.68
CA LYS A 185 -14.77 3.44 32.24
C LYS A 185 -13.79 3.91 31.16
N ILE A 186 -12.88 4.83 31.48
CA ILE A 186 -11.82 5.29 30.56
C ILE A 186 -10.52 4.50 30.79
N VAL A 187 -10.01 3.88 29.74
CA VAL A 187 -8.71 3.20 29.71
C VAL A 187 -7.70 4.18 29.09
N PHE A 188 -6.69 4.56 29.86
CA PHE A 188 -5.60 5.41 29.40
C PHE A 188 -4.36 4.59 29.07
N VAL A 189 -3.81 4.78 27.87
CA VAL A 189 -2.49 4.26 27.47
C VAL A 189 -1.53 5.43 27.36
N ILE A 190 -0.50 5.44 28.21
CA ILE A 190 0.42 6.56 28.37
C ILE A 190 1.84 6.13 27.97
N MET A 191 2.38 6.77 26.93
CA MET A 191 3.69 6.49 26.34
C MET A 191 4.66 7.64 26.60
N GLY A 192 5.67 7.44 27.45
CA GLY A 192 6.67 8.45 27.79
C GLY A 192 7.91 8.38 26.89
N SER A 193 8.34 9.54 26.35
CA SER A 193 9.50 9.70 25.47
C SER A 193 10.62 10.53 26.11
N ALA A 194 11.87 10.11 25.88
CA ALA A 194 13.08 10.81 26.30
C ALA A 194 14.01 11.10 25.10
N SER A 195 15.14 11.77 25.34
CA SER A 195 16.10 12.04 24.27
C SER A 195 16.75 10.73 23.76
N ALA A 196 17.15 10.72 22.50
CA ALA A 196 18.06 9.69 21.95
C ALA A 196 19.54 9.97 22.26
N THR A 197 19.85 11.17 22.76
CA THR A 197 21.20 11.61 23.13
C THR A 197 21.32 11.81 24.64
N GLY A 198 22.54 11.65 25.17
CA GLY A 198 22.83 11.70 26.61
C GLY A 198 22.90 10.32 27.26
N GLU A 199 22.90 10.27 28.59
CA GLU A 199 23.03 9.02 29.34
C GLU A 199 21.75 8.16 29.23
N GLU A 200 21.89 6.90 28.78
CA GLU A 200 20.78 5.96 28.60
C GLU A 200 19.98 5.76 29.90
N THR A 201 20.65 5.62 31.05
CA THR A 201 20.02 5.47 32.37
C THR A 201 19.11 6.66 32.72
N HIS A 202 19.64 7.88 32.52
CA HIS A 202 18.91 9.12 32.78
C HIS A 202 17.70 9.26 31.85
N ASN A 203 17.88 8.99 30.55
CA ASN A 203 16.78 9.01 29.58
C ASN A 203 15.69 7.95 29.91
N LYS A 204 16.07 6.75 30.36
CA LYS A 204 15.12 5.73 30.84
C LYS A 204 14.30 6.24 32.04
N ILE A 205 14.95 6.84 33.04
CA ILE A 205 14.27 7.44 34.21
C ILE A 205 13.33 8.56 33.76
N LEU A 206 13.80 9.46 32.90
CA LEU A 206 13.04 10.60 32.40
C LEU A 206 11.80 10.16 31.60
N SER A 207 11.90 9.10 30.79
CA SER A 207 10.76 8.54 30.06
C SER A 207 9.67 7.99 31.00
N ARG A 208 10.04 7.31 32.08
CA ARG A 208 9.09 6.85 33.12
C ARG A 208 8.45 8.02 33.86
N ASN A 209 9.24 9.03 34.23
CA ASN A 209 8.73 10.21 34.92
C ASN A 209 7.69 10.95 34.05
N ARG A 210 7.94 11.09 32.74
CA ARG A 210 6.99 11.69 31.78
C ARG A 210 5.73 10.86 31.58
N ALA A 211 5.81 9.53 31.61
CA ALA A 211 4.64 8.66 31.58
C ALA A 211 3.81 8.73 32.88
N ASN A 212 4.39 9.15 34.00
CA ASN A 212 3.68 9.35 35.27
C ASN A 212 3.12 10.78 35.41
N ALA A 213 3.75 11.79 34.77
CA ALA A 213 3.44 13.20 34.97
C ALA A 213 1.96 13.63 34.73
N PRO A 214 1.23 13.07 33.74
CA PRO A 214 -0.19 13.41 33.56
C PRO A 214 -1.10 12.86 34.67
N ILE A 215 -0.71 11.79 35.35
CA ILE A 215 -1.61 10.99 36.20
C ILE A 215 -2.24 11.81 37.33
N PRO A 216 -1.52 12.62 38.13
CA PRO A 216 -2.14 13.42 39.17
C PRO A 216 -3.15 14.47 38.64
N ILE A 217 -2.95 14.94 37.41
CA ILE A 217 -3.86 15.89 36.75
C ILE A 217 -5.12 15.16 36.28
N ILE A 218 -4.96 13.95 35.72
CA ILE A 218 -6.09 13.10 35.28
C ILE A 218 -6.91 12.65 36.49
N ASP A 219 -6.27 12.12 37.54
CA ASP A 219 -6.92 11.68 38.78
C ASP A 219 -7.71 12.82 39.45
N HIS A 220 -7.15 14.03 39.46
CA HIS A 220 -7.80 15.22 40.02
C HIS A 220 -8.99 15.70 39.19
N TYR A 221 -8.87 15.71 37.85
CA TYR A 221 -9.91 16.20 36.95
C TYR A 221 -11.07 15.19 36.82
N LEU A 222 -10.75 13.90 36.64
CA LEU A 222 -11.71 12.82 36.40
C LEU A 222 -12.12 12.09 37.69
N VAL A 223 -12.20 12.80 38.82
CA VAL A 223 -12.43 12.24 40.16
C VAL A 223 -13.69 11.36 40.28
N ASN A 224 -14.72 11.62 39.46
CA ASN A 224 -15.98 10.87 39.45
C ASN A 224 -16.13 9.88 38.27
N VAL A 225 -15.14 9.81 37.37
CA VAL A 225 -15.18 8.95 36.17
C VAL A 225 -14.27 7.75 36.40
N PRO A 226 -14.74 6.49 36.34
CA PRO A 226 -13.88 5.33 36.52
C PRO A 226 -12.79 5.28 35.45
N HIS A 227 -11.51 5.14 35.82
CA HIS A 227 -10.42 5.07 34.85
C HIS A 227 -9.25 4.17 35.29
N THR A 228 -8.42 3.71 34.34
CA THR A 228 -7.18 2.94 34.60
C THR A 228 -6.05 3.30 33.65
N TYR A 229 -4.81 3.03 34.06
CA TYR A 229 -3.59 3.43 33.34
C TYR A 229 -2.73 2.22 32.91
N HIS A 230 -2.33 2.19 31.64
CA HIS A 230 -1.35 1.26 31.09
C HIS A 230 -0.18 2.07 30.55
N LYS A 231 1.03 1.81 31.06
CA LYS A 231 2.19 2.72 30.90
C LYS A 231 3.32 2.08 30.11
N VAL A 232 3.86 2.84 29.17
CA VAL A 232 4.91 2.41 28.25
C VAL A 232 6.06 3.40 28.30
N TYR A 233 7.29 2.90 28.38
CA TYR A 233 8.50 3.69 28.53
C TYR A 233 9.64 3.13 27.67
N GLY A 234 10.50 4.01 27.14
CA GLY A 234 11.68 3.61 26.36
C GLY A 234 11.70 4.07 24.89
N ILE A 235 10.82 4.99 24.47
CA ILE A 235 10.96 5.66 23.16
C ILE A 235 11.79 6.94 23.26
N GLY A 236 12.54 7.19 22.19
CA GLY A 236 13.50 8.27 22.04
C GLY A 236 14.41 7.97 20.85
N GLU A 237 15.22 6.91 20.96
CA GLU A 237 16.17 6.45 19.95
C GLU A 237 15.54 5.93 18.64
N SER A 238 14.40 5.24 18.70
CA SER A 238 13.80 4.56 17.53
C SER A 238 12.86 5.44 16.69
N GLN A 239 12.69 6.70 17.08
CA GLN A 239 11.86 7.70 16.39
C GLN A 239 12.61 9.03 16.18
N SER A 240 13.69 9.29 16.94
CA SER A 240 14.62 10.37 16.61
C SER A 240 15.36 10.01 15.32
N PRO A 241 15.47 10.92 14.34
CA PRO A 241 16.39 10.75 13.22
C PRO A 241 17.83 10.68 13.75
N GLN A 242 18.56 9.65 13.34
CA GLN A 242 19.97 9.50 13.67
C GLN A 242 20.79 10.58 12.95
N GLU A 243 21.92 10.98 13.54
CA GLU A 243 22.83 12.00 12.99
C GLU A 243 22.21 13.40 12.82
N THR A 244 21.24 13.77 13.68
CA THR A 244 20.69 15.13 13.70
C THR A 244 21.28 16.00 14.81
N THR A 245 21.24 17.32 14.61
CA THR A 245 21.71 18.31 15.58
C THR A 245 20.88 18.30 16.85
N ASP A 246 21.46 18.72 17.98
CA ASP A 246 20.83 18.60 19.30
C ASP A 246 19.45 19.29 19.41
N ASP A 247 19.19 20.33 18.62
CA ASP A 247 17.88 21.01 18.53
C ASP A 247 16.78 20.10 17.93
N VAL A 248 17.15 19.12 17.11
CA VAL A 248 16.24 18.11 16.57
C VAL A 248 15.94 17.07 17.65
N HIS A 249 16.95 16.60 18.39
CA HIS A 249 16.75 15.69 19.52
C HIS A 249 15.93 16.32 20.66
N GLN A 250 16.05 17.64 20.88
CA GLN A 250 15.21 18.39 21.82
C GLN A 250 13.70 18.33 21.48
N ARG A 251 13.31 18.02 20.24
CA ARG A 251 11.89 17.88 19.84
C ARG A 251 11.26 16.53 20.22
N TYR A 252 12.04 15.50 20.57
CA TYR A 252 11.53 14.16 20.91
C TYR A 252 11.18 13.97 22.40
N GLN A 253 10.89 15.07 23.08
CA GLN A 253 10.63 15.13 24.52
C GLN A 253 9.13 15.31 24.79
N PHE A 254 8.40 14.20 24.81
CA PHE A 254 6.93 14.22 24.92
C PHE A 254 6.37 13.05 25.73
N VAL A 255 5.08 13.15 26.06
CA VAL A 255 4.22 12.02 26.44
C VAL A 255 3.04 11.98 25.47
N ARG A 256 2.73 10.80 24.93
CA ARG A 256 1.53 10.55 24.12
C ARG A 256 0.52 9.80 24.98
N ILE A 257 -0.70 10.31 25.06
CA ILE A 257 -1.80 9.81 25.89
C ILE A 257 -2.95 9.44 24.96
N MET A 258 -3.34 8.18 24.99
CA MET A 258 -4.52 7.66 24.34
C MET A 258 -5.60 7.42 25.40
N GLY A 259 -6.81 7.89 25.16
CA GLY A 259 -8.00 7.61 25.98
C GLY A 259 -8.98 6.75 25.19
N LEU A 260 -9.45 5.67 25.79
CA LEU A 260 -10.38 4.72 25.20
C LEU A 260 -11.51 4.44 26.19
N TYR A 261 -12.70 4.08 25.72
CA TYR A 261 -13.79 3.62 26.58
C TYR A 261 -13.82 2.10 26.66
N GLU A 262 -13.99 1.56 27.86
CA GLU A 262 -14.30 0.14 28.05
C GLU A 262 -15.77 -0.12 27.71
N ASP A 263 -16.02 -1.04 26.78
CA ASP A 263 -17.40 -1.43 26.44
C ASP A 263 -18.01 -2.30 27.54
N ALA A 264 -19.21 -1.93 27.99
CA ALA A 264 -19.85 -2.56 29.13
C ALA A 264 -20.29 -4.01 28.80
N PRO A 265 -20.02 -5.01 29.67
CA PRO A 265 -20.56 -6.34 29.51
C PRO A 265 -22.10 -6.29 29.60
N PHE A 266 -22.76 -6.88 28.59
CA PHE A 266 -24.21 -6.82 28.40
C PHE A 266 -24.96 -7.45 29.59
N SER A 267 -25.58 -6.64 30.45
CA SER A 267 -26.50 -7.14 31.47
C SER A 267 -27.90 -7.31 30.86
N ALA A 268 -28.50 -8.48 31.06
CA ALA A 268 -29.72 -8.85 30.37
C ALA A 268 -30.97 -8.17 30.97
N GLY A 269 -31.74 -7.53 30.10
CA GLY A 269 -33.11 -7.08 30.35
C GLY A 269 -33.23 -5.62 30.81
N HIS A 270 -33.92 -4.81 30.00
CA HIS A 270 -35.33 -4.44 30.25
C HIS A 270 -35.98 -3.99 28.92
N THR A 271 -37.30 -3.89 28.90
CA THR A 271 -38.15 -3.90 27.68
C THR A 271 -38.32 -2.54 26.99
N ALA A 272 -38.72 -2.62 25.70
CA ALA A 272 -39.22 -1.57 24.79
C ALA A 272 -39.83 -0.30 25.44
N SER A 273 -39.69 0.89 24.85
CA SER A 273 -40.32 1.25 23.57
C SER A 273 -39.74 2.50 22.87
N PRO A 274 -40.12 2.80 21.61
CA PRO A 274 -39.29 3.59 20.67
C PRO A 274 -39.71 5.06 20.51
N PHE A 275 -38.80 5.92 20.02
CA PHE A 275 -39.18 7.13 19.28
C PHE A 275 -38.16 7.48 18.17
N LEU A 276 -38.68 7.58 16.93
CA LEU A 276 -38.14 8.27 15.75
C LEU A 276 -36.70 7.94 15.28
N ALA A 277 -36.54 6.81 14.60
CA ALA A 277 -35.47 6.63 13.61
C ALA A 277 -36.01 6.88 12.19
N GLY A 278 -35.65 8.02 11.59
CA GLY A 278 -35.91 8.30 10.18
C GLY A 278 -34.77 7.77 9.30
N THR A 279 -35.11 6.86 8.39
CA THR A 279 -34.39 6.58 7.11
C THR A 279 -32.86 6.48 7.13
N GLY A 280 -32.32 5.26 7.04
CA GLY A 280 -30.89 5.08 6.75
C GLY A 280 -30.33 3.67 6.95
N MET A 281 -30.89 2.64 6.29
CA MET A 281 -30.18 1.36 6.18
C MET A 281 -28.96 1.54 5.25
N GLY A 282 -27.79 1.81 5.83
CA GLY A 282 -26.50 1.81 5.17
C GLY A 282 -25.80 0.47 5.36
N ASN A 283 -25.23 -0.10 4.29
CA ASN A 283 -24.68 -1.45 4.28
C ASN A 283 -23.51 -1.65 5.26
N MET A 284 -23.41 -2.85 5.85
CA MET A 284 -22.13 -3.38 6.29
C MET A 284 -21.24 -3.61 5.05
N GLN A 285 -20.30 -2.72 4.81
CA GLN A 285 -19.27 -2.88 3.77
C GLN A 285 -17.91 -2.73 4.44
N GLY A 286 -17.02 -3.68 4.18
CA GLY A 286 -15.83 -3.94 5.01
C GLY A 286 -14.93 -2.72 5.21
N TYR A 287 -14.43 -2.56 6.44
CA TYR A 287 -13.49 -1.51 6.79
C TYR A 287 -12.11 -1.82 6.19
N TYR A 288 -11.74 -1.07 5.15
CA TYR A 288 -10.39 -1.09 4.59
C TYR A 288 -9.56 -0.02 5.32
N PRO A 289 -8.55 -0.38 6.14
CA PRO A 289 -7.71 0.61 6.82
C PRO A 289 -7.01 1.51 5.81
N ARG A 290 -6.94 2.82 6.08
CA ARG A 290 -6.38 3.80 5.13
C ARG A 290 -4.93 3.49 4.74
N GLU A 291 -4.16 2.95 5.66
CA GLU A 291 -2.78 2.53 5.44
C GLU A 291 -2.58 1.08 5.90
N PHE A 292 -1.71 0.36 5.20
CA PHE A 292 -1.33 -1.01 5.51
C PHE A 292 0.19 -1.14 5.33
N ILE A 293 0.89 -1.77 6.28
CA ILE A 293 2.32 -2.06 6.15
C ILE A 293 2.51 -3.58 6.24
N ASN A 294 3.17 -4.14 5.24
CA ASN A 294 3.37 -5.58 5.16
C ASN A 294 4.59 -6.08 5.96
N ALA A 295 4.84 -7.39 5.96
CA ALA A 295 5.96 -7.99 6.71
C ALA A 295 7.34 -7.53 6.24
N PHE A 296 7.45 -6.96 5.03
CA PHE A 296 8.68 -6.48 4.41
C PHE A 296 8.86 -4.95 4.54
N GLY A 297 8.01 -4.27 5.31
CA GLY A 297 8.08 -2.82 5.52
C GLY A 297 7.59 -2.00 4.32
N MET A 298 6.92 -2.62 3.34
CA MET A 298 6.28 -1.89 2.25
C MET A 298 5.01 -1.24 2.79
N LYS A 299 4.95 0.10 2.76
CA LYS A 299 3.76 0.87 3.11
C LYS A 299 2.85 0.97 1.89
N PHE A 300 1.57 0.65 2.10
CA PHE A 300 0.48 0.77 1.15
C PHE A 300 -0.56 1.76 1.65
N ILE A 301 -1.22 2.44 0.72
CA ILE A 301 -2.28 3.43 0.97
C ILE A 301 -3.51 2.98 0.19
N TRP A 302 -4.68 3.04 0.83
CA TRP A 302 -5.96 2.75 0.20
C TRP A 302 -6.35 3.83 -0.81
N VAL A 303 -6.50 3.42 -2.06
CA VAL A 303 -7.07 4.20 -3.16
C VAL A 303 -8.57 3.86 -3.25
N PRO A 304 -9.49 4.81 -3.08
CA PRO A 304 -10.92 4.55 -3.14
C PRO A 304 -11.37 4.19 -4.56
N ALA A 305 -12.51 3.50 -4.69
CA ALA A 305 -13.21 3.40 -5.97
C ALA A 305 -13.67 4.80 -6.43
N GLY A 306 -13.68 5.05 -7.73
CA GLY A 306 -14.05 6.36 -8.26
C GLY A 306 -13.87 6.50 -9.76
N SER A 307 -14.08 7.70 -10.28
CA SER A 307 -13.93 8.02 -11.70
C SER A 307 -13.03 9.24 -11.87
N PHE A 308 -12.20 9.22 -12.90
CA PHE A 308 -11.31 10.33 -13.25
C PHE A 308 -11.12 10.45 -14.76
N LEU A 309 -10.54 11.57 -15.17
CA LEU A 309 -10.25 11.88 -16.56
C LEU A 309 -8.78 11.51 -16.83
N MET A 310 -8.57 10.44 -17.59
CA MET A 310 -7.27 9.86 -17.91
C MET A 310 -6.73 10.45 -19.21
N GLY A 311 -5.42 10.69 -19.28
CA GLY A 311 -4.79 11.44 -20.38
C GLY A 311 -4.83 12.97 -20.19
N SER A 312 -4.22 13.70 -21.12
CA SER A 312 -4.00 15.16 -21.04
C SER A 312 -5.01 15.94 -21.90
N PRO A 313 -5.49 17.12 -21.44
CA PRO A 313 -6.32 17.99 -22.27
C PRO A 313 -5.51 18.54 -23.46
N GLU A 314 -6.20 18.94 -24.52
CA GLU A 314 -5.51 19.34 -25.76
C GLU A 314 -4.55 20.53 -25.63
N THR A 315 -4.78 21.35 -24.60
CA THR A 315 -4.03 22.56 -24.26
C THR A 315 -2.90 22.32 -23.26
N GLU A 316 -2.65 21.07 -22.82
CA GLU A 316 -1.53 20.79 -21.91
C GLU A 316 -0.19 20.96 -22.64
N VAL A 317 0.67 21.79 -22.05
CA VAL A 317 1.99 22.11 -22.57
C VAL A 317 2.84 20.85 -22.64
N ARG A 318 3.52 20.63 -23.78
CA ARG A 318 4.32 19.42 -24.09
C ARG A 318 3.59 18.07 -23.95
N ARG A 319 2.27 18.02 -24.22
CA ARG A 319 1.54 16.72 -24.37
C ARG A 319 2.03 15.91 -25.56
N ASP A 320 1.99 14.58 -25.45
CA ASP A 320 2.04 13.66 -26.59
C ASP A 320 0.63 13.43 -27.17
N LYS A 321 0.56 12.98 -28.43
CA LYS A 321 -0.69 12.67 -29.16
C LYS A 321 -1.35 11.38 -28.67
N ASN A 322 -0.60 10.49 -28.00
CA ASN A 322 -1.10 9.20 -27.49
C ASN A 322 -1.83 9.30 -26.13
N GLU A 323 -1.91 10.50 -25.56
CA GLU A 323 -2.49 10.81 -24.24
C GLU A 323 -3.97 11.25 -24.33
N ILE A 324 -4.72 10.70 -25.28
CA ILE A 324 -6.10 11.11 -25.60
C ILE A 324 -6.99 11.08 -24.36
N GLN A 325 -7.58 12.23 -24.04
CA GLN A 325 -8.32 12.40 -22.80
C GLN A 325 -9.67 11.68 -22.82
N HIS A 326 -9.89 10.77 -21.86
CA HIS A 326 -11.11 9.95 -21.77
C HIS A 326 -11.46 9.62 -20.31
N GLN A 327 -12.73 9.33 -20.05
CA GLN A 327 -13.24 9.05 -18.71
C GLN A 327 -12.95 7.60 -18.30
N VAL A 328 -12.31 7.38 -17.16
CA VAL A 328 -12.15 6.04 -16.57
C VAL A 328 -12.90 5.94 -15.25
N THR A 329 -13.47 4.77 -14.98
CA THR A 329 -14.09 4.39 -13.70
C THR A 329 -13.41 3.15 -13.15
N LEU A 330 -12.86 3.25 -11.94
CA LEU A 330 -12.38 2.12 -11.16
C LEU A 330 -13.48 1.70 -10.18
N THR A 331 -14.05 0.51 -10.37
CA THR A 331 -15.27 0.07 -9.64
C THR A 331 -14.99 -0.40 -8.21
N ARG A 332 -13.72 -0.68 -7.90
CA ARG A 332 -13.25 -1.16 -6.61
C ARG A 332 -12.04 -0.35 -6.18
N GLY A 333 -11.95 -0.07 -4.88
CA GLY A 333 -10.73 0.44 -4.30
C GLY A 333 -9.65 -0.65 -4.23
N PHE A 334 -8.41 -0.22 -4.13
CA PHE A 334 -7.23 -1.07 -4.09
C PHE A 334 -6.17 -0.40 -3.22
N TYR A 335 -5.20 -1.16 -2.75
CA TYR A 335 -4.02 -0.60 -2.10
C TYR A 335 -2.92 -0.37 -3.13
N LEU A 336 -2.23 0.77 -3.05
CA LEU A 336 -1.02 1.06 -3.82
C LEU A 336 0.13 1.38 -2.87
N GLN A 337 1.36 0.98 -3.21
CA GLN A 337 2.54 1.25 -2.42
C GLN A 337 2.85 2.77 -2.43
N ALA A 338 3.14 3.32 -1.24
CA ALA A 338 3.36 4.76 -1.04
C ALA A 338 4.60 5.27 -1.81
N THR A 339 5.59 4.42 -2.01
CA THR A 339 6.86 4.66 -2.71
C THR A 339 7.08 3.62 -3.79
N GLU A 340 8.11 3.79 -4.61
CA GLU A 340 8.68 2.68 -5.39
C GLU A 340 9.17 1.55 -4.45
N THR A 341 9.32 0.33 -4.98
CA THR A 341 9.93 -0.79 -4.25
C THR A 341 11.44 -0.55 -4.10
N THR A 342 11.95 -0.59 -2.87
CA THR A 342 13.36 -0.27 -2.58
C THR A 342 14.30 -1.45 -2.83
N GLN A 343 15.60 -1.17 -2.98
CA GLN A 343 16.63 -2.21 -3.05
C GLN A 343 16.62 -3.12 -1.82
N GLN A 344 16.34 -2.60 -0.62
CA GLN A 344 16.18 -3.40 0.60
C GLN A 344 15.01 -4.39 0.49
N GLN A 345 13.85 -3.89 0.07
CA GLN A 345 12.62 -4.68 -0.07
C GLN A 345 12.80 -5.77 -1.14
N TRP A 346 13.46 -5.44 -2.25
CA TRP A 346 13.85 -6.40 -3.28
C TRP A 346 14.79 -7.49 -2.73
N ILE A 347 15.87 -7.12 -2.04
CA ILE A 347 16.82 -8.08 -1.45
C ILE A 347 16.12 -9.02 -0.46
N ALA A 348 15.19 -8.50 0.35
CA ALA A 348 14.46 -9.30 1.34
C ALA A 348 13.57 -10.40 0.74
N VAL A 349 13.07 -10.22 -0.49
CA VAL A 349 12.22 -11.19 -1.22
C VAL A 349 13.05 -12.06 -2.19
N MET A 350 14.05 -11.47 -2.85
CA MET A 350 14.78 -12.09 -3.97
C MET A 350 16.17 -12.62 -3.60
N GLY A 351 16.76 -12.16 -2.49
CA GLY A 351 18.08 -12.58 -2.00
C GLY A 351 19.27 -12.01 -2.78
N SER A 352 19.04 -11.12 -3.75
CA SER A 352 20.08 -10.53 -4.62
C SER A 352 19.66 -9.12 -5.06
N ASN A 353 20.61 -8.29 -5.51
CA ASN A 353 20.34 -6.91 -5.95
C ASN A 353 20.76 -6.68 -7.42
N PRO A 354 19.81 -6.50 -8.36
CA PRO A 354 20.07 -6.27 -9.78
C PRO A 354 20.40 -4.80 -10.11
N ALA A 355 20.11 -3.87 -9.19
CA ALA A 355 20.27 -2.43 -9.36
C ALA A 355 21.66 -2.05 -9.92
N HIS A 356 21.67 -1.10 -10.85
CA HIS A 356 22.90 -0.47 -11.33
C HIS A 356 23.50 0.44 -10.23
N PHE A 357 22.66 1.27 -9.61
CA PHE A 357 23.04 2.29 -8.62
C PHE A 357 23.10 1.74 -7.19
N LYS A 358 23.94 0.73 -6.98
CA LYS A 358 24.12 0.04 -5.68
C LYS A 358 24.63 0.94 -4.55
N ASN A 359 25.32 2.02 -4.89
CA ASN A 359 25.89 2.98 -3.94
C ASN A 359 24.90 4.07 -3.49
N CYS A 360 23.69 4.10 -4.06
CA CYS A 360 22.64 5.07 -3.69
C CYS A 360 22.13 4.85 -2.25
N GLY A 361 22.14 3.59 -1.78
CA GLY A 361 21.65 3.19 -0.47
C GLY A 361 20.48 2.22 -0.56
N MET A 362 20.17 1.54 0.55
CA MET A 362 19.17 0.48 0.59
C MET A 362 17.72 0.98 0.41
N ASP A 363 17.47 2.26 0.69
CA ASP A 363 16.17 2.93 0.51
C ASP A 363 15.97 3.53 -0.89
N CYS A 364 16.94 3.39 -1.80
CA CYS A 364 16.74 3.78 -3.19
C CYS A 364 15.84 2.77 -3.91
N PRO A 365 15.13 3.17 -4.97
CA PRO A 365 14.33 2.24 -5.76
C PRO A 365 15.22 1.12 -6.32
N VAL A 366 14.65 -0.07 -6.46
CA VAL A 366 15.26 -1.11 -7.27
C VAL A 366 15.02 -0.80 -8.74
N GLU A 367 16.11 -0.70 -9.50
CA GLU A 367 16.09 -0.49 -10.95
C GLU A 367 16.85 -1.60 -11.68
N ASN A 368 16.96 -1.51 -13.02
CA ASN A 368 17.62 -2.51 -13.86
C ASN A 368 16.93 -3.89 -13.79
N VAL A 369 15.60 -3.88 -13.58
CA VAL A 369 14.72 -5.05 -13.48
C VAL A 369 13.87 -5.24 -14.74
N ARG A 370 13.84 -6.46 -15.26
CA ARG A 370 12.90 -6.85 -16.34
C ARG A 370 11.51 -7.03 -15.79
N TYR A 371 10.49 -6.95 -16.65
CA TYR A 371 9.12 -7.29 -16.27
C TYR A 371 9.02 -8.73 -15.74
N SER A 372 9.72 -9.68 -16.36
CA SER A 372 9.83 -11.08 -15.91
C SER A 372 10.50 -11.25 -14.55
N ASP A 373 11.50 -10.42 -14.23
CA ASP A 373 12.12 -10.38 -12.89
C ASP A 373 11.11 -9.88 -11.84
N VAL A 374 10.27 -8.89 -12.17
CA VAL A 374 9.22 -8.33 -11.28
C VAL A 374 8.07 -9.33 -11.06
N VAL A 375 7.64 -10.07 -12.08
CA VAL A 375 6.66 -11.16 -11.90
C VAL A 375 7.17 -12.22 -10.93
N THR A 376 8.45 -12.61 -11.05
CA THR A 376 9.09 -13.55 -10.11
C THR A 376 9.12 -13.01 -8.67
N PHE A 377 9.37 -11.71 -8.50
CA PHE A 377 9.31 -11.04 -7.20
C PHE A 377 7.89 -11.07 -6.61
N LEU A 378 6.87 -10.81 -7.44
CA LEU A 378 5.46 -10.83 -7.03
C LEU A 378 5.01 -12.23 -6.57
N GLU A 379 5.38 -13.27 -7.31
CA GLU A 379 5.08 -14.67 -6.94
C GLU A 379 5.68 -15.01 -5.56
N ARG A 380 6.96 -14.70 -5.35
CA ARG A 380 7.63 -14.93 -4.06
C ARG A 380 7.02 -14.13 -2.92
N LEU A 381 6.69 -12.84 -3.13
CA LEU A 381 6.06 -12.01 -2.11
C LEU A 381 4.67 -12.55 -1.72
N ASN A 382 3.87 -12.94 -2.71
CA ASN A 382 2.56 -13.56 -2.49
C ASN A 382 2.67 -14.87 -1.69
N ASP A 383 3.66 -15.73 -1.97
CA ASP A 383 3.87 -16.95 -1.20
C ASP A 383 4.41 -16.69 0.21
N LEU A 384 5.36 -15.75 0.37
CA LEU A 384 5.93 -15.38 1.68
C LEU A 384 4.89 -14.77 2.62
N GLU A 385 3.91 -14.01 2.11
CA GLU A 385 2.83 -13.44 2.92
C GLU A 385 1.53 -14.27 2.91
N ASN A 386 1.55 -15.44 2.25
CA ASN A 386 0.44 -16.37 2.11
C ASN A 386 -0.82 -15.69 1.53
N THR A 387 -0.69 -15.01 0.40
CA THR A 387 -1.77 -14.33 -0.35
C THR A 387 -1.60 -14.55 -1.87
N THR A 388 -2.48 -13.98 -2.69
CA THR A 388 -2.38 -13.94 -4.17
C THR A 388 -2.77 -12.56 -4.71
N HIS A 389 -2.71 -11.52 -3.88
CA HIS A 389 -3.31 -10.23 -4.18
C HIS A 389 -2.30 -9.13 -4.51
N TYR A 390 -1.00 -9.34 -4.29
CA TYR A 390 0.05 -8.45 -4.78
C TYR A 390 0.22 -8.60 -6.28
N ARG A 391 0.28 -7.46 -6.97
CA ARG A 391 0.43 -7.33 -8.41
C ARG A 391 1.07 -5.98 -8.76
N LEU A 392 1.34 -5.74 -10.05
CA LEU A 392 1.53 -4.38 -10.53
C LEU A 392 0.19 -3.62 -10.59
N PRO A 393 0.18 -2.29 -10.46
CA PRO A 393 -0.98 -1.47 -10.79
C PRO A 393 -1.28 -1.55 -12.29
N THR A 394 -2.55 -1.32 -12.66
CA THR A 394 -2.85 -1.00 -14.06
C THR A 394 -2.39 0.41 -14.41
N GLU A 395 -2.24 0.72 -15.69
CA GLU A 395 -1.89 2.08 -16.15
C GLU A 395 -2.91 3.13 -15.63
N ALA A 396 -4.19 2.74 -15.55
CA ALA A 396 -5.26 3.59 -15.06
C ALA A 396 -5.25 3.75 -13.54
N GLU A 397 -5.01 2.68 -12.80
CA GLU A 397 -4.81 2.73 -11.34
C GLU A 397 -3.61 3.61 -10.98
N TRP A 398 -2.52 3.51 -11.76
CA TRP A 398 -1.34 4.34 -11.59
C TRP A 398 -1.64 5.83 -11.86
N GLU A 399 -2.28 6.18 -12.99
CA GLU A 399 -2.59 7.59 -13.29
C GLU A 399 -3.57 8.18 -12.28
N TYR A 400 -4.56 7.39 -11.84
CA TYR A 400 -5.53 7.81 -10.83
C TYR A 400 -4.85 8.14 -9.50
N ALA A 401 -3.94 7.27 -9.05
CA ALA A 401 -3.18 7.48 -7.83
C ALA A 401 -2.17 8.63 -7.96
N ALA A 402 -1.51 8.81 -9.12
CA ALA A 402 -0.59 9.92 -9.38
C ALA A 402 -1.31 11.26 -9.25
N ARG A 403 -2.48 11.37 -9.88
CA ARG A 403 -3.33 12.57 -9.86
C ARG A 403 -3.93 12.87 -8.50
N ALA A 404 -4.30 11.86 -7.72
CA ALA A 404 -4.91 12.02 -6.39
C ALA A 404 -6.09 13.03 -6.35
N GLY A 405 -6.92 13.03 -7.41
CA GLY A 405 -8.06 13.93 -7.57
C GLY A 405 -7.78 15.25 -8.31
N THR A 406 -6.54 15.50 -8.73
CA THR A 406 -6.14 16.70 -9.50
C THR A 406 -6.18 16.47 -11.02
N THR A 407 -6.25 17.54 -11.81
CA THR A 407 -6.39 17.49 -13.27
C THR A 407 -5.21 18.11 -14.03
N SER A 408 -4.23 18.69 -13.34
CA SER A 408 -3.03 19.29 -13.92
C SER A 408 -1.99 18.23 -14.32
N ALA A 409 -0.93 18.67 -15.00
CA ALA A 409 0.17 17.82 -15.44
C ALA A 409 0.89 17.13 -14.26
N PHE A 410 1.15 17.88 -13.19
CA PHE A 410 1.64 17.38 -11.89
C PHE A 410 0.56 17.62 -10.83
N PHE A 411 0.58 16.88 -9.72
CA PHE A 411 -0.46 17.06 -8.68
C PHE A 411 -0.46 18.45 -8.03
N ASN A 412 0.68 19.17 -8.08
CA ASN A 412 0.85 20.50 -7.51
C ASN A 412 0.77 21.64 -8.53
N GLY A 413 0.66 21.35 -9.83
CA GLY A 413 0.52 22.39 -10.85
C GLY A 413 0.72 21.96 -12.31
N PRO A 414 0.57 22.91 -13.25
CA PRO A 414 0.65 22.66 -14.68
C PRO A 414 2.08 22.44 -15.21
N MET A 415 2.17 21.88 -16.42
CA MET A 415 3.36 22.04 -17.24
C MET A 415 3.42 23.49 -17.74
N VAL A 416 4.60 24.11 -17.66
CA VAL A 416 4.84 25.50 -18.08
C VAL A 416 6.15 25.60 -18.85
N ASP A 417 6.15 26.45 -19.89
CA ASP A 417 7.35 26.85 -20.65
C ASP A 417 7.83 28.25 -20.20
N GLU A 418 7.92 28.49 -18.89
CA GLU A 418 8.37 29.78 -18.31
C GLU A 418 9.77 30.22 -18.80
N THR A 419 10.56 29.26 -19.28
CA THR A 419 11.92 29.45 -19.79
C THR A 419 11.99 29.61 -21.31
N ALA A 420 10.87 29.82 -22.02
CA ALA A 420 10.87 30.05 -23.47
C ALA A 420 11.79 31.21 -23.91
N GLU A 421 11.95 32.25 -23.08
CA GLU A 421 12.90 33.35 -23.31
C GLU A 421 14.38 32.98 -23.05
N LYS A 422 14.63 31.86 -22.36
CA LYS A 422 15.95 31.38 -21.91
C LYS A 422 16.39 30.05 -22.53
N TRP A 423 15.55 29.41 -23.35
CA TRP A 423 15.77 28.11 -23.99
C TRP A 423 16.08 26.94 -23.02
N ASP A 424 15.73 27.07 -21.74
CA ASP A 424 15.97 26.03 -20.72
C ASP A 424 14.76 25.11 -20.56
N PHE A 425 14.61 24.16 -21.49
CA PHE A 425 13.56 23.14 -21.42
C PHE A 425 13.72 22.16 -20.23
N SER A 426 14.86 22.19 -19.53
CA SER A 426 15.15 21.29 -18.40
C SER A 426 14.45 21.68 -17.11
N TYR A 427 13.75 22.83 -17.02
CA TYR A 427 13.13 23.29 -15.77
C TYR A 427 11.61 23.25 -15.78
N ASN A 428 11.03 22.85 -14.64
CA ASN A 428 9.64 23.17 -14.30
C ASN A 428 9.53 23.46 -12.79
N PRO A 429 8.94 24.60 -12.36
CA PRO A 429 8.90 25.01 -10.96
C PRO A 429 8.02 24.11 -10.08
N TYR A 430 7.00 23.47 -10.66
CA TYR A 430 6.13 22.54 -9.93
C TYR A 430 6.85 21.20 -9.71
N LEU A 431 7.47 20.65 -10.76
CA LEU A 431 8.18 19.38 -10.73
C LEU A 431 9.33 19.36 -9.70
N ASP A 432 10.08 20.47 -9.57
CA ASP A 432 11.26 20.58 -8.72
C ASP A 432 11.01 20.18 -7.24
N SER A 433 9.79 20.39 -6.76
CA SER A 433 9.37 20.08 -5.38
C SER A 433 8.80 18.67 -5.18
N VAL A 434 8.41 17.98 -6.26
CA VAL A 434 7.65 16.71 -6.21
C VAL A 434 8.35 15.54 -6.90
N GLY A 435 9.42 15.78 -7.67
CA GLY A 435 10.10 14.77 -8.46
C GLY A 435 11.62 14.93 -8.51
N TRP A 436 12.29 13.79 -8.69
CA TRP A 436 13.70 13.69 -9.07
C TRP A 436 13.79 13.46 -10.57
N TYR A 437 14.39 14.38 -11.31
CA TYR A 437 14.39 14.38 -12.78
C TYR A 437 15.69 15.02 -13.29
N PHE A 438 15.91 15.03 -14.61
CA PHE A 438 17.19 15.35 -15.25
C PHE A 438 17.99 16.51 -14.63
N ARG A 439 17.29 17.58 -14.22
CA ARG A 439 17.90 18.81 -13.71
C ARG A 439 18.35 18.75 -12.24
N ASN A 440 17.68 17.95 -11.41
CA ASN A 440 17.84 17.99 -9.95
C ASN A 440 18.25 16.65 -9.32
N SER A 441 18.50 15.63 -10.14
CA SER A 441 18.81 14.25 -9.74
C SER A 441 20.30 13.90 -9.64
N ASP A 442 21.18 14.85 -10.00
CA ASP A 442 22.62 14.61 -10.22
C ASP A 442 22.92 13.40 -11.15
N GLN A 443 21.99 13.08 -12.06
CA GLN A 443 22.05 11.92 -12.98
C GLN A 443 22.07 10.55 -12.26
N ALA A 444 21.34 10.43 -11.16
CA ALA A 444 21.14 9.18 -10.42
C ALA A 444 19.74 9.08 -9.79
N PRO A 445 19.23 7.88 -9.47
CA PRO A 445 18.07 7.73 -8.59
C PRO A 445 18.42 8.21 -7.18
N HIS A 446 17.40 8.56 -6.40
CA HIS A 446 17.53 8.94 -4.99
C HIS A 446 16.73 8.01 -4.08
N ARG A 447 16.98 8.11 -2.77
CA ARG A 447 16.18 7.43 -1.75
C ARG A 447 14.72 7.87 -1.87
N VAL A 448 13.81 6.90 -1.81
CA VAL A 448 12.38 7.14 -1.96
C VAL A 448 11.83 8.04 -0.85
N GLY A 449 10.77 8.77 -1.12
CA GLY A 449 10.05 9.56 -0.13
C GLY A 449 10.71 10.90 0.27
N LEU A 450 11.72 11.36 -0.46
CA LEU A 450 12.44 12.61 -0.16
C LEU A 450 11.83 13.87 -0.80
N LYS A 451 10.94 13.72 -1.79
CA LYS A 451 10.17 14.83 -2.38
C LYS A 451 8.77 14.93 -1.74
N ALA A 452 8.04 16.00 -2.03
CA ALA A 452 6.70 16.18 -1.47
C ALA A 452 5.73 15.11 -2.01
N PRO A 453 4.96 14.42 -1.15
CA PRO A 453 3.94 13.49 -1.60
C PRO A 453 2.72 14.21 -2.15
N ASN A 454 1.95 13.50 -2.98
CA ASN A 454 0.66 13.99 -3.45
C ASN A 454 -0.42 13.98 -2.34
N PRO A 455 -1.61 14.57 -2.55
CA PRO A 455 -2.64 14.69 -1.52
C PRO A 455 -3.12 13.39 -0.87
N TRP A 456 -2.86 12.22 -1.47
CA TRP A 456 -3.21 10.92 -0.90
C TRP A 456 -2.07 10.28 -0.11
N GLY A 457 -0.83 10.77 -0.28
CA GLY A 457 0.37 10.28 0.41
C GLY A 457 1.32 9.46 -0.47
N PHE A 458 1.15 9.49 -1.80
CA PHE A 458 2.08 8.84 -2.73
C PHE A 458 3.27 9.75 -3.04
N TYR A 459 4.46 9.19 -2.91
CA TYR A 459 5.73 9.84 -3.21
C TYR A 459 6.25 9.42 -4.57
N ASP A 460 7.11 10.25 -5.16
CA ASP A 460 7.93 9.96 -6.34
C ASP A 460 7.14 9.61 -7.62
N MET A 461 5.82 9.88 -7.66
CA MET A 461 4.94 9.68 -8.85
C MET A 461 5.33 10.53 -10.08
N HIS A 462 6.34 11.39 -9.97
CA HIS A 462 6.77 12.35 -10.99
C HIS A 462 8.31 12.35 -11.16
N GLY A 463 8.94 11.17 -11.16
CA GLY A 463 10.35 11.02 -11.48
C GLY A 463 10.97 9.84 -10.75
N ASN A 464 12.22 10.01 -10.33
CA ASN A 464 13.06 8.99 -9.68
C ASN A 464 13.29 7.77 -10.58
N VAL A 465 12.41 6.76 -10.65
CA VAL A 465 12.46 5.74 -11.71
C VAL A 465 11.11 5.55 -12.41
N TRP A 466 11.17 5.16 -13.69
CA TRP A 466 10.00 4.68 -14.42
C TRP A 466 9.42 3.46 -13.73
N GLU A 467 8.10 3.38 -13.64
CA GLU A 467 7.42 2.29 -12.95
C GLU A 467 6.66 1.39 -13.92
N TRP A 468 6.98 0.10 -13.92
CA TRP A 468 6.21 -0.91 -14.66
C TRP A 468 4.74 -0.95 -14.22
N CYS A 469 3.83 -0.96 -15.20
CA CYS A 469 2.40 -1.23 -15.02
C CYS A 469 2.04 -2.59 -15.65
N SER A 470 0.93 -3.20 -15.25
CA SER A 470 0.51 -4.53 -15.74
C SER A 470 0.19 -4.59 -17.24
N ASP A 471 -0.15 -3.44 -17.83
CA ASP A 471 -0.80 -3.29 -19.12
C ASP A 471 0.15 -3.56 -20.29
N TRP A 472 -0.32 -4.31 -21.27
CA TRP A 472 0.27 -4.28 -22.62
C TRP A 472 -0.13 -2.98 -23.33
N GLN A 473 0.80 -2.41 -24.08
CA GLN A 473 0.59 -1.17 -24.81
C GLN A 473 -0.65 -1.25 -25.72
N ARG A 474 -1.49 -0.20 -25.65
CA ARG A 474 -2.50 0.09 -26.67
C ARG A 474 -2.79 1.60 -26.77
N PRO A 475 -3.35 2.06 -27.90
CA PRO A 475 -3.99 3.37 -27.99
C PRO A 475 -5.11 3.53 -26.94
N TYR A 476 -5.26 4.75 -26.40
CA TYR A 476 -6.43 5.13 -25.61
C TYR A 476 -7.68 5.24 -26.50
N PRO A 477 -8.87 4.90 -26.00
CA PRO A 477 -10.11 4.99 -26.76
C PRO A 477 -10.73 6.38 -26.70
N PHE A 478 -11.66 6.66 -27.63
CA PHE A 478 -12.49 7.86 -27.65
C PHE A 478 -13.84 7.69 -26.91
N HIS A 479 -13.88 6.81 -25.92
CA HIS A 479 -15.05 6.51 -25.10
C HIS A 479 -14.64 6.21 -23.64
N PRO A 480 -15.57 6.28 -22.67
CA PRO A 480 -15.27 5.90 -21.31
C PRO A 480 -14.86 4.43 -21.16
N GLU A 481 -14.00 4.11 -20.18
CA GLU A 481 -13.64 2.73 -19.80
C GLU A 481 -13.97 2.45 -18.33
N ILE A 482 -14.16 1.16 -18.01
CA ILE A 482 -14.41 0.66 -16.66
C ILE A 482 -13.36 -0.43 -16.36
N ASP A 483 -12.60 -0.26 -15.27
CA ASP A 483 -11.50 -1.14 -14.84
C ASP A 483 -10.54 -1.60 -15.99
N PRO A 484 -10.02 -0.70 -16.85
CA PRO A 484 -9.19 -1.09 -17.99
C PRO A 484 -7.90 -1.82 -17.59
N GLN A 485 -7.45 -2.74 -18.44
CA GLN A 485 -6.32 -3.67 -18.21
C GLN A 485 -5.27 -3.67 -19.34
N GLY A 486 -5.29 -2.67 -20.23
CA GLY A 486 -4.43 -2.60 -21.41
C GLY A 486 -4.92 -3.49 -22.57
N ALA A 487 -4.02 -3.93 -23.44
CA ALA A 487 -4.29 -4.98 -24.43
C ALA A 487 -4.17 -6.38 -23.82
N GLU A 488 -4.80 -7.39 -24.44
CA GLU A 488 -4.68 -8.80 -24.02
C GLU A 488 -3.24 -9.35 -24.22
N SER A 489 -2.54 -8.86 -25.24
CA SER A 489 -1.14 -9.17 -25.57
C SER A 489 -0.49 -7.99 -26.31
N GLY A 490 0.85 -7.91 -26.29
CA GLY A 490 1.61 -6.93 -27.07
C GLY A 490 3.11 -7.20 -27.02
N GLU A 491 3.89 -6.34 -27.68
CA GLU A 491 5.37 -6.42 -27.70
C GLU A 491 6.03 -5.61 -26.58
N SER A 492 5.32 -4.63 -26.00
CA SER A 492 5.86 -3.75 -24.96
C SER A 492 4.89 -3.54 -23.81
N LYS A 493 5.43 -3.47 -22.60
CA LYS A 493 4.69 -3.17 -21.38
C LYS A 493 4.71 -1.68 -21.08
N ILE A 494 3.62 -1.17 -20.50
CA ILE A 494 3.52 0.22 -20.08
C ILE A 494 4.45 0.50 -18.89
N ARG A 495 5.09 1.67 -18.92
CA ARG A 495 5.81 2.26 -17.77
C ARG A 495 5.45 3.74 -17.60
N ARG A 496 5.46 4.24 -16.38
CA ARG A 496 4.91 5.56 -16.00
C ARG A 496 5.83 6.34 -15.04
N GLY A 497 5.60 7.64 -14.90
CA GLY A 497 6.26 8.49 -13.88
C GLY A 497 7.44 9.35 -14.35
N GLY A 498 8.12 8.99 -15.44
CA GLY A 498 9.42 9.58 -15.78
C GLY A 498 10.56 8.95 -14.97
N SER A 499 11.77 9.51 -15.04
CA SER A 499 12.92 9.04 -14.25
C SER A 499 13.87 10.19 -13.92
N TRP A 500 14.86 9.89 -13.09
CA TRP A 500 16.00 10.75 -12.79
C TRP A 500 16.73 11.29 -14.03
N ALA A 501 16.64 10.62 -15.18
CA ALA A 501 17.33 11.01 -16.42
C ALA A 501 16.47 11.87 -17.37
N HIS A 502 15.17 12.02 -17.10
CA HIS A 502 14.22 12.58 -18.07
C HIS A 502 13.86 14.06 -17.81
N TYR A 503 13.49 14.75 -18.90
CA TYR A 503 12.99 16.12 -18.89
C TYR A 503 11.56 16.21 -18.32
N PRO A 504 11.07 17.40 -17.92
CA PRO A 504 9.78 17.55 -17.25
C PRO A 504 8.58 16.93 -17.97
N GLU A 505 8.53 16.96 -19.31
CA GLU A 505 7.40 16.45 -20.09
C GLU A 505 7.15 14.95 -19.94
N TYR A 506 8.18 14.18 -19.61
CA TYR A 506 8.10 12.74 -19.40
C TYR A 506 7.62 12.37 -17.99
N CYS A 507 7.70 13.32 -17.04
CA CYS A 507 7.30 13.13 -15.63
C CYS A 507 5.84 13.54 -15.35
N ARG A 508 5.09 13.99 -16.37
CA ARG A 508 3.68 14.37 -16.23
C ARG A 508 2.81 13.15 -15.94
N SER A 509 1.75 13.33 -15.14
CA SER A 509 0.75 12.30 -14.82
C SER A 509 0.22 11.57 -16.06
N ALA A 510 -0.01 12.32 -17.15
CA ALA A 510 -0.56 11.80 -18.39
C ALA A 510 0.48 11.10 -19.28
N TYR A 511 1.78 11.42 -19.18
CA TYR A 511 2.77 10.98 -20.16
C TYR A 511 3.02 9.46 -20.13
N ARG A 512 2.83 8.82 -21.29
CA ARG A 512 2.87 7.36 -21.44
C ARG A 512 4.20 6.94 -22.07
N SER A 513 4.85 5.94 -21.49
CA SER A 513 5.96 5.24 -22.13
C SER A 513 5.69 3.74 -22.14
N TRP A 514 6.34 3.04 -23.06
CA TRP A 514 6.37 1.58 -23.09
C TRP A 514 7.79 1.12 -23.37
N PHE A 515 8.10 -0.09 -22.94
CA PHE A 515 9.43 -0.68 -23.06
C PHE A 515 9.32 -2.20 -23.23
N ASP A 516 10.35 -2.82 -23.81
CA ASP A 516 10.40 -4.27 -23.98
C ASP A 516 10.44 -4.94 -22.58
N PRO A 517 9.53 -5.90 -22.29
CA PRO A 517 9.45 -6.54 -20.99
C PRO A 517 10.69 -7.37 -20.60
N GLU A 518 11.50 -7.82 -21.57
CA GLU A 518 12.69 -8.64 -21.33
C GLU A 518 14.01 -7.84 -21.33
N ASP A 519 13.97 -6.55 -21.69
CA ASP A 519 15.13 -5.67 -21.59
C ASP A 519 15.32 -5.08 -20.18
N ARG A 520 16.57 -4.70 -19.89
CA ARG A 520 16.97 -4.05 -18.65
C ARG A 520 17.33 -2.59 -18.89
N ASN A 521 16.89 -1.73 -17.99
CA ASN A 521 17.16 -0.30 -18.04
C ASN A 521 17.37 0.24 -16.60
N PRO A 522 18.48 0.95 -16.31
CA PRO A 522 18.82 1.46 -14.97
C PRO A 522 17.94 2.64 -14.51
N GLU A 523 16.94 3.00 -15.31
CA GLU A 523 15.93 4.00 -15.00
C GLU A 523 14.55 3.37 -14.72
N VAL A 524 14.40 2.04 -14.78
CA VAL A 524 13.10 1.37 -14.65
C VAL A 524 13.07 0.47 -13.41
N GLY A 525 12.15 0.80 -12.50
CA GLY A 525 11.72 0.02 -11.36
C GLY A 525 10.21 -0.23 -11.38
N PHE A 526 9.58 -0.28 -10.21
CA PHE A 526 8.13 -0.49 -10.06
C PHE A 526 7.65 -0.15 -8.64
N ARG A 527 6.32 -0.02 -8.50
CA ARG A 527 5.63 -0.06 -7.20
C ARG A 527 4.51 -1.08 -7.22
N LEU A 528 4.11 -1.54 -6.03
CA LEU A 528 3.14 -2.61 -5.87
C LEU A 528 1.70 -2.12 -5.71
N ALA A 529 0.76 -2.86 -6.30
CA ALA A 529 -0.66 -2.79 -5.96
C ALA A 529 -1.11 -4.06 -5.24
N LEU A 530 -2.11 -3.94 -4.37
CA LEU A 530 -2.67 -5.01 -3.55
C LEU A 530 -4.20 -4.97 -3.59
N THR A 531 -4.81 -6.04 -4.11
CA THR A 531 -6.26 -6.09 -4.42
C THR A 531 -7.13 -6.33 -3.18
N SER A 532 -6.59 -6.99 -2.15
CA SER A 532 -7.30 -7.35 -0.92
C SER A 532 -6.28 -7.70 0.17
N LEU A 533 -6.61 -7.43 1.43
CA LEU A 533 -5.80 -7.81 2.59
C LEU A 533 -6.01 -9.30 3.00
N GLU A 534 -6.85 -10.04 2.27
CA GLU A 534 -7.11 -11.45 2.57
C GLU A 534 -5.88 -12.34 2.35
N LYS A 535 -5.72 -13.32 3.24
CA LYS A 535 -4.70 -14.38 3.14
C LYS A 535 -5.34 -15.67 2.62
N LYS A 536 -4.58 -16.47 1.87
CA LYS A 536 -4.95 -17.82 1.41
C LYS A 536 -5.47 -18.61 2.62
N ARG A 537 -6.77 -18.94 2.62
CA ARG A 537 -7.37 -19.77 3.67
C ARG A 537 -6.82 -21.18 3.57
N VAL A 538 -5.96 -21.56 4.51
CA VAL A 538 -5.59 -22.97 4.70
C VAL A 538 -6.85 -23.70 5.14
N ALA A 539 -7.35 -24.60 4.29
CA ALA A 539 -8.49 -25.44 4.64
C ALA A 539 -8.08 -26.40 5.77
N VAL A 540 -8.39 -26.04 7.01
CA VAL A 540 -8.26 -26.95 8.16
C VAL A 540 -9.23 -28.09 7.93
N LYS A 541 -8.72 -29.21 7.45
CA LYS A 541 -9.47 -30.45 7.38
C LYS A 541 -9.65 -30.95 8.81
N LEU A 542 -10.75 -30.53 9.43
CA LEU A 542 -11.20 -31.03 10.74
C LEU A 542 -11.16 -32.57 10.70
N PRO A 543 -10.60 -33.24 11.72
CA PRO A 543 -10.71 -34.68 11.82
C PRO A 543 -12.20 -35.03 11.89
N GLU A 544 -12.66 -35.82 10.92
CA GLU A 544 -14.01 -36.35 10.89
C GLU A 544 -14.20 -37.19 12.16
N PRO A 545 -15.25 -36.95 12.97
CA PRO A 545 -15.43 -37.69 14.22
C PRO A 545 -15.54 -39.19 13.92
N GLU A 546 -14.73 -40.00 14.61
CA GLU A 546 -14.71 -41.44 14.37
C GLU A 546 -16.13 -42.03 14.49
N PRO A 547 -16.58 -42.84 13.51
CA PRO A 547 -17.89 -43.47 13.59
C PRO A 547 -18.01 -44.32 14.86
N PRO A 548 -19.14 -44.26 15.59
CA PRO A 548 -19.35 -45.12 16.75
C PRO A 548 -19.25 -46.60 16.36
N ALA A 549 -18.69 -47.40 17.27
CA ALA A 549 -18.31 -48.79 17.00
C ALA A 549 -19.46 -49.62 16.40
N PRO A 550 -19.18 -50.52 15.43
CA PRO A 550 -20.21 -51.17 14.63
C PRO A 550 -21.05 -52.17 15.45
N VAL A 551 -22.36 -51.94 15.47
CA VAL A 551 -23.34 -52.94 15.89
C VAL A 551 -23.39 -54.06 14.85
N GLN A 552 -23.26 -55.32 15.29
CA GLN A 552 -23.21 -56.47 14.38
C GLN A 552 -24.60 -56.76 13.74
N PRO A 553 -24.68 -56.91 12.40
CA PRO A 553 -25.91 -57.35 11.73
C PRO A 553 -26.01 -58.89 11.62
N PRO A 554 -27.24 -59.46 11.54
CA PRO A 554 -27.45 -60.90 11.39
C PRO A 554 -27.15 -61.46 9.98
N PRO A 555 -27.07 -62.80 9.79
CA PRO A 555 -26.42 -63.44 8.63
C PRO A 555 -27.24 -63.45 7.31
N PRO A 556 -26.61 -63.79 6.16
CA PRO A 556 -27.09 -63.41 4.83
C PRO A 556 -27.76 -64.53 3.99
N ALA A 557 -28.41 -64.11 2.90
CA ALA A 557 -28.85 -64.94 1.76
C ALA A 557 -28.60 -64.16 0.42
N PRO A 558 -28.72 -64.76 -0.80
CA PRO A 558 -27.53 -65.00 -1.64
C PRO A 558 -27.40 -64.10 -2.89
N LYS A 559 -26.18 -64.00 -3.44
CA LYS A 559 -25.85 -63.37 -4.76
C LYS A 559 -25.78 -64.41 -5.87
N PRO A 560 -26.24 -64.12 -7.11
CA PRO A 560 -25.35 -63.63 -8.20
C PRO A 560 -26.04 -62.57 -9.12
N LYS A 561 -25.43 -61.86 -10.10
CA LYS A 561 -24.08 -61.87 -10.73
C LYS A 561 -23.79 -60.52 -11.44
N ALA A 562 -22.50 -60.19 -11.59
CA ALA A 562 -21.82 -59.38 -12.63
C ALA A 562 -22.34 -57.98 -13.12
N LYS A 563 -21.39 -57.02 -13.22
CA LYS A 563 -21.57 -55.68 -13.82
C LYS A 563 -21.45 -55.69 -15.35
N PRO A 564 -22.15 -54.81 -16.08
CA PRO A 564 -21.69 -54.25 -17.35
C PRO A 564 -20.70 -53.08 -17.12
N ARG A 565 -19.74 -52.92 -18.02
CA ARG A 565 -18.75 -51.83 -18.04
C ARG A 565 -19.36 -50.60 -18.73
N PRO A 566 -19.13 -49.35 -18.26
CA PRO A 566 -19.43 -48.16 -19.06
C PRO A 566 -18.67 -48.19 -20.39
N LYS A 567 -19.28 -47.59 -21.42
CA LYS A 567 -18.67 -47.43 -22.75
C LYS A 567 -17.52 -46.40 -22.71
N PRO A 568 -16.60 -46.40 -23.70
CA PRO A 568 -15.57 -45.36 -23.81
C PRO A 568 -16.20 -43.99 -24.03
N ASP A 569 -15.54 -42.95 -23.52
CA ASP A 569 -15.85 -41.57 -23.89
C ASP A 569 -15.57 -41.35 -25.40
N PRO A 570 -16.39 -40.56 -26.11
CA PRO A 570 -16.12 -40.22 -27.50
C PRO A 570 -14.88 -39.34 -27.62
N GLU A 571 -14.12 -39.52 -28.69
CA GLU A 571 -12.90 -38.75 -28.98
C GLU A 571 -13.20 -37.23 -29.10
N PRO A 572 -12.24 -36.36 -28.72
CA PRO A 572 -12.40 -34.92 -28.91
C PRO A 572 -12.60 -34.58 -30.39
N ILE A 573 -13.68 -33.84 -30.69
CA ILE A 573 -13.89 -33.25 -32.01
C ILE A 573 -12.72 -32.29 -32.29
N PRO A 574 -12.05 -32.37 -33.46
CA PRO A 574 -10.94 -31.46 -33.77
C PRO A 574 -11.43 -30.02 -33.78
N MET A 575 -10.67 -29.13 -33.11
CA MET A 575 -10.93 -27.70 -33.14
C MET A 575 -10.86 -27.19 -34.58
N PRO A 576 -11.75 -26.25 -34.99
CA PRO A 576 -11.52 -25.47 -36.20
C PRO A 576 -10.16 -24.79 -36.13
N GLY A 577 -9.44 -24.77 -37.25
CA GLY A 577 -8.17 -24.04 -37.35
C GLY A 577 -8.34 -22.53 -37.11
N PRO A 578 -7.22 -21.78 -36.96
CA PRO A 578 -7.28 -20.34 -36.72
C PRO A 578 -8.11 -19.66 -37.80
N ALA A 579 -9.17 -18.96 -37.38
CA ALA A 579 -9.96 -18.15 -38.28
C ALA A 579 -9.09 -17.04 -38.88
N GLU A 580 -9.15 -16.88 -40.21
CA GLU A 580 -8.43 -15.82 -40.91
C GLU A 580 -8.82 -14.46 -40.32
N VAL A 581 -7.81 -13.62 -40.07
CA VAL A 581 -7.98 -12.30 -39.43
C VAL A 581 -8.84 -11.42 -40.34
N THR A 582 -10.14 -11.40 -40.09
CA THR A 582 -11.08 -10.56 -40.83
C THR A 582 -11.14 -9.21 -40.13
N HIS A 583 -10.63 -8.17 -40.78
CA HIS A 583 -10.72 -6.79 -40.27
C HIS A 583 -12.20 -6.45 -40.02
N CYS A 584 -12.56 -6.32 -38.74
CA CYS A 584 -13.92 -6.20 -38.28
C CYS A 584 -14.02 -5.14 -37.18
N ILE A 585 -14.74 -4.04 -37.43
CA ILE A 585 -15.16 -3.17 -36.33
C ILE A 585 -16.28 -3.90 -35.57
N LEU A 586 -16.11 -4.00 -34.25
CA LEU A 586 -17.04 -4.67 -33.35
C LEU A 586 -17.59 -3.66 -32.33
N ILE A 587 -18.80 -3.16 -32.56
CA ILE A 587 -19.48 -2.25 -31.63
C ILE A 587 -20.21 -3.11 -30.58
N ARG A 588 -19.75 -2.99 -29.33
CA ARG A 588 -20.26 -3.76 -28.17
C ARG A 588 -21.28 -2.92 -27.37
N ASP A 589 -21.84 -3.54 -26.33
CA ASP A 589 -22.56 -2.89 -25.21
C ASP A 589 -23.95 -2.29 -25.49
N ILE A 590 -24.61 -2.65 -26.61
CA ILE A 590 -26.05 -2.41 -26.80
C ILE A 590 -26.83 -3.39 -25.93
N THR A 591 -27.17 -2.98 -24.70
CA THR A 591 -27.79 -3.84 -23.68
C THR A 591 -29.31 -3.71 -23.61
N PHE A 592 -29.97 -4.76 -23.10
CA PHE A 592 -31.42 -4.90 -23.02
C PHE A 592 -31.89 -5.32 -21.62
N ASP A 593 -33.04 -4.77 -21.22
CA ASP A 593 -33.73 -5.16 -20.00
C ASP A 593 -34.15 -6.64 -20.00
N LEU A 594 -34.44 -7.19 -18.81
CA LEU A 594 -34.86 -8.59 -18.68
C LEU A 594 -36.13 -8.85 -19.52
N ASP A 595 -36.12 -9.96 -20.26
CA ASP A 595 -37.18 -10.40 -21.19
C ASP A 595 -37.58 -9.39 -22.30
N SER A 596 -36.86 -8.27 -22.41
CA SER A 596 -37.17 -7.21 -23.38
C SER A 596 -36.34 -7.33 -24.66
N ALA A 597 -36.98 -7.05 -25.79
CA ALA A 597 -36.34 -6.74 -27.07
C ALA A 597 -36.51 -5.26 -27.47
N VAL A 598 -37.03 -4.42 -26.58
CA VAL A 598 -37.21 -2.98 -26.81
C VAL A 598 -35.90 -2.25 -26.53
N ILE A 599 -35.46 -1.42 -27.48
CA ILE A 599 -34.27 -0.56 -27.30
C ILE A 599 -34.58 0.47 -26.20
N ASN A 600 -33.84 0.40 -25.10
CA ASN A 600 -33.96 1.35 -24.00
C ASN A 600 -33.53 2.75 -24.47
N HIS A 601 -34.22 3.80 -24.02
CA HIS A 601 -33.90 5.19 -24.38
C HIS A 601 -32.43 5.57 -24.10
N ARG A 602 -31.83 4.98 -23.06
CA ARG A 602 -30.42 5.18 -22.70
C ARG A 602 -29.43 4.66 -23.74
N MET A 603 -29.83 3.69 -24.56
CA MET A 603 -28.98 3.07 -25.59
C MET A 603 -29.06 3.79 -26.93
N LYS A 604 -30.00 4.73 -27.12
CA LYS A 604 -30.13 5.48 -28.38
C LYS A 604 -28.86 6.27 -28.74
N PRO A 605 -28.21 7.03 -27.84
CA PRO A 605 -26.97 7.76 -28.19
C PRO A 605 -25.82 6.84 -28.64
N LEU A 606 -25.75 5.62 -28.11
CA LEU A 606 -24.78 4.60 -28.56
C LEU A 606 -25.11 4.08 -29.96
N LEU A 607 -26.39 3.86 -30.25
CA LEU A 607 -26.87 3.45 -31.58
C LEU A 607 -26.74 4.57 -32.62
N ASP A 608 -26.97 5.83 -32.24
CA ASP A 608 -26.81 6.98 -33.12
C ASP A 608 -25.32 7.18 -33.48
N ARG A 609 -24.41 7.06 -32.51
CA ARG A 609 -22.95 7.04 -32.78
C ARG A 609 -22.51 5.81 -33.58
N ALA A 610 -23.21 4.68 -33.47
CA ALA A 610 -22.98 3.52 -34.34
C ALA A 610 -23.40 3.82 -35.79
N VAL A 611 -24.50 4.55 -36.01
CA VAL A 611 -24.91 5.00 -37.36
C VAL A 611 -23.84 5.90 -37.98
N GLU A 612 -23.34 6.91 -37.25
CA GLU A 612 -22.26 7.80 -37.75
C GLU A 612 -20.99 7.06 -38.20
N ILE A 613 -20.74 5.86 -37.65
CA ILE A 613 -19.65 4.98 -38.04
C ILE A 613 -20.06 4.16 -39.28
N LEU A 614 -21.26 3.56 -39.27
CA LEU A 614 -21.78 2.71 -40.35
C LEU A 614 -22.10 3.47 -41.65
N GLU A 615 -22.32 4.78 -41.58
CA GLU A 615 -22.42 5.68 -42.75
C GLU A 615 -21.07 5.92 -43.44
N LYS A 616 -19.96 5.84 -42.71
CA LYS A 616 -18.60 6.12 -43.23
C LYS A 616 -17.92 4.90 -43.86
N TYR A 617 -18.48 3.71 -43.67
CA TYR A 617 -17.93 2.45 -44.16
C TYR A 617 -19.00 1.66 -44.89
N ASP A 618 -18.73 1.16 -46.09
CA ASP A 618 -19.70 0.38 -46.89
C ASP A 618 -19.65 -1.15 -46.67
N GLY A 619 -18.97 -1.58 -45.61
CA GLY A 619 -18.85 -3.00 -45.22
C GLY A 619 -20.19 -3.70 -44.94
N LYS A 620 -20.15 -5.05 -44.98
CA LYS A 620 -21.28 -5.90 -44.58
C LYS A 620 -21.42 -5.90 -43.06
N ILE A 621 -22.64 -5.83 -42.57
CA ILE A 621 -22.96 -5.71 -41.15
C ILE A 621 -23.63 -7.00 -40.66
N GLU A 622 -23.14 -7.59 -39.58
CA GLU A 622 -23.84 -8.65 -38.85
C GLU A 622 -24.27 -8.18 -37.46
N LEU A 623 -25.52 -8.45 -37.08
CA LEU A 623 -26.05 -8.16 -35.75
C LEU A 623 -26.23 -9.45 -34.96
N HIS A 624 -25.45 -9.64 -33.91
CA HIS A 624 -25.43 -10.86 -33.10
C HIS A 624 -26.20 -10.64 -31.80
N GLY A 625 -27.35 -11.31 -31.64
CA GLY A 625 -28.24 -11.18 -30.49
C GLY A 625 -28.00 -12.22 -29.40
N HIS A 626 -27.82 -11.75 -28.17
CA HIS A 626 -27.49 -12.56 -26.99
C HIS A 626 -28.50 -12.37 -25.83
N THR A 627 -28.58 -13.38 -24.97
CA THR A 627 -29.44 -13.42 -23.80
C THR A 627 -28.73 -14.04 -22.59
N CYS A 628 -29.36 -13.95 -21.42
CA CYS A 628 -28.90 -14.57 -20.18
C CYS A 628 -29.55 -15.95 -19.97
N SER A 629 -28.90 -16.84 -19.21
CA SER A 629 -29.32 -18.24 -19.04
C SER A 629 -30.51 -18.49 -18.09
N LEU A 630 -31.51 -17.60 -18.10
CA LEU A 630 -32.69 -17.68 -17.22
C LEU A 630 -33.91 -18.35 -17.86
N ALA A 631 -33.89 -18.55 -19.18
CA ALA A 631 -35.01 -19.09 -19.94
C ALA A 631 -34.56 -20.31 -20.77
N PRO A 632 -35.48 -21.19 -21.22
CA PRO A 632 -35.10 -22.33 -22.05
C PRO A 632 -34.40 -21.90 -23.35
N LYS A 633 -33.38 -22.65 -23.77
CA LYS A 633 -32.57 -22.41 -24.97
C LYS A 633 -33.35 -21.94 -26.21
N ALA A 634 -34.48 -22.57 -26.53
CA ALA A 634 -35.32 -22.19 -27.68
C ALA A 634 -35.93 -20.78 -27.53
N TYR A 635 -36.38 -20.42 -26.33
CA TYR A 635 -36.87 -19.08 -26.01
C TYR A 635 -35.74 -18.04 -26.04
N ASN A 636 -34.57 -18.41 -25.52
CA ASN A 636 -33.38 -17.57 -25.52
C ASN A 636 -32.88 -17.27 -26.95
N MET A 637 -32.95 -18.24 -27.86
CA MET A 637 -32.65 -18.03 -29.29
C MET A 637 -33.65 -17.07 -29.96
N ASP A 638 -34.95 -17.23 -29.72
CA ASP A 638 -35.99 -16.32 -30.23
C ASP A 638 -35.84 -14.88 -29.69
N LEU A 639 -35.64 -14.72 -28.37
CA LEU A 639 -35.46 -13.41 -27.75
C LEU A 639 -34.19 -12.71 -28.25
N GLY A 640 -33.09 -13.45 -28.45
CA GLY A 640 -31.87 -12.92 -29.07
C GLY A 640 -32.11 -12.45 -30.51
N LEU A 641 -32.88 -13.21 -31.30
CA LEU A 641 -33.23 -12.83 -32.68
C LEU A 641 -34.11 -11.56 -32.70
N ARG A 642 -35.12 -11.47 -31.82
CA ARG A 642 -35.96 -10.27 -31.66
C ARG A 642 -35.14 -9.03 -31.29
N ARG A 643 -34.12 -9.16 -30.44
CA ARG A 643 -33.20 -8.06 -30.10
C ARG A 643 -32.38 -7.59 -31.29
N ALA A 644 -31.76 -8.52 -32.03
CA ALA A 644 -31.02 -8.19 -33.24
C ALA A 644 -31.92 -7.53 -34.30
N GLN A 645 -33.16 -7.99 -34.45
CA GLN A 645 -34.16 -7.37 -35.33
C GLN A 645 -34.55 -5.95 -34.88
N SER A 646 -34.70 -5.69 -33.58
CA SER A 646 -34.95 -4.33 -33.07
C SER A 646 -33.81 -3.37 -33.41
N VAL A 647 -32.55 -3.80 -33.28
CA VAL A 647 -31.37 -3.00 -33.68
C VAL A 647 -31.34 -2.81 -35.20
N LYS A 648 -31.61 -3.86 -36.00
CA LYS A 648 -31.74 -3.75 -37.46
C LYS A 648 -32.77 -2.69 -37.86
N ASN A 649 -33.96 -2.72 -37.26
CA ASN A 649 -35.03 -1.76 -37.53
C ASN A 649 -34.64 -0.32 -37.16
N TYR A 650 -33.83 -0.14 -36.12
CA TYR A 650 -33.30 1.18 -35.73
C TYR A 650 -32.31 1.71 -36.76
N LEU A 651 -31.32 0.90 -37.17
CA LEU A 651 -30.31 1.29 -38.15
C LEU A 651 -30.92 1.62 -39.52
N ILE A 652 -31.89 0.82 -39.98
CA ILE A 652 -32.63 1.09 -41.23
C ILE A 652 -33.38 2.42 -41.15
N LYS A 653 -34.03 2.71 -40.02
CA LYS A 653 -34.75 3.98 -39.81
C LYS A 653 -33.82 5.19 -39.85
N GLN A 654 -32.56 5.04 -39.42
CA GLN A 654 -31.55 6.10 -39.44
C GLN A 654 -30.79 6.19 -40.79
N GLY A 655 -31.11 5.36 -41.79
CA GLY A 655 -30.59 5.47 -43.16
C GLY A 655 -29.67 4.35 -43.63
N ILE A 656 -29.28 3.39 -42.77
CA ILE A 656 -28.42 2.28 -43.17
C ILE A 656 -29.18 1.29 -44.05
N ALA A 657 -28.66 1.00 -45.25
CA ALA A 657 -29.31 0.14 -46.23
C ALA A 657 -29.55 -1.29 -45.70
N GLU A 658 -30.79 -1.78 -45.78
CA GLU A 658 -31.17 -3.11 -45.28
C GLU A 658 -30.35 -4.25 -45.91
N SER A 659 -29.99 -4.13 -47.19
CA SER A 659 -29.18 -5.11 -47.93
C SER A 659 -27.79 -5.32 -47.34
N ARG A 660 -27.30 -4.39 -46.51
CA ARG A 660 -26.01 -4.49 -45.82
C ARG A 660 -26.10 -5.24 -44.47
N ILE A 661 -27.30 -5.47 -43.92
CA ILE A 661 -27.48 -5.98 -42.54
C ILE A 661 -28.03 -7.41 -42.51
N SER A 662 -27.22 -8.34 -42.00
CA SER A 662 -27.66 -9.68 -41.57
C SER A 662 -27.90 -9.72 -40.04
N ILE A 663 -28.71 -10.67 -39.58
CA ILE A 663 -28.96 -10.90 -38.15
C ILE A 663 -28.71 -12.36 -37.79
N LYS A 664 -28.18 -12.61 -36.59
CA LYS A 664 -27.94 -13.94 -36.04
C LYS A 664 -28.25 -13.92 -34.55
N SER A 665 -28.77 -15.02 -34.02
CA SER A 665 -28.94 -15.20 -32.57
C SER A 665 -28.02 -16.30 -32.07
N PHE A 666 -27.45 -16.08 -30.90
CA PHE A 666 -26.69 -17.07 -30.14
C PHE A 666 -27.37 -17.39 -28.80
N GLY A 667 -28.46 -16.69 -28.46
CA GLY A 667 -29.14 -16.83 -27.18
C GLY A 667 -28.16 -16.78 -26.01
N GLU A 668 -28.16 -17.85 -25.20
CA GLU A 668 -27.29 -18.03 -24.04
C GLU A 668 -25.94 -18.72 -24.34
N GLU A 669 -25.69 -19.18 -25.57
CA GLU A 669 -24.56 -20.06 -25.92
C GLU A 669 -23.19 -19.35 -25.99
N SER A 670 -23.16 -18.03 -25.86
CA SER A 670 -21.92 -17.24 -25.87
C SER A 670 -21.95 -16.14 -24.80
N PRO A 671 -21.95 -16.53 -23.51
CA PRO A 671 -21.90 -15.58 -22.40
C PRO A 671 -20.50 -14.96 -22.31
N LYS A 672 -20.41 -13.63 -22.32
CA LYS A 672 -19.16 -12.89 -22.07
C LYS A 672 -18.94 -12.63 -20.59
N PHE A 673 -20.02 -12.65 -19.81
CA PHE A 673 -20.03 -12.37 -18.38
C PHE A 673 -20.64 -13.53 -17.60
N THR A 674 -20.40 -13.59 -16.29
CA THR A 674 -20.93 -14.69 -15.46
C THR A 674 -22.45 -14.66 -15.38
N ASN A 675 -23.13 -15.77 -15.66
CA ASN A 675 -24.57 -15.89 -15.43
C ASN A 675 -24.93 -16.09 -13.94
N MET A 676 -23.94 -16.21 -13.05
CA MET A 676 -24.16 -16.44 -11.61
C MET A 676 -24.75 -15.22 -10.89
N THR A 677 -24.40 -14.00 -11.31
CA THR A 677 -24.87 -12.74 -10.71
C THR A 677 -25.85 -12.02 -11.64
N GLU A 678 -26.77 -11.22 -11.10
CA GLU A 678 -27.69 -10.46 -11.96
C GLU A 678 -26.97 -9.41 -12.80
N SER A 679 -25.90 -8.81 -12.27
CA SER A 679 -25.05 -7.87 -13.02
C SER A 679 -24.32 -8.53 -14.19
N GLY A 680 -23.87 -9.78 -14.06
CA GLY A 680 -23.28 -10.50 -15.19
C GLY A 680 -24.35 -10.99 -16.19
N ARG A 681 -25.53 -11.39 -15.70
CA ARG A 681 -26.68 -11.70 -16.57
C ARG A 681 -27.17 -10.49 -17.35
N SER A 682 -27.18 -9.28 -16.78
CA SER A 682 -27.60 -8.07 -17.50
C SER A 682 -26.66 -7.73 -18.64
N LEU A 683 -25.35 -7.86 -18.45
CA LEU A 683 -24.35 -7.65 -19.50
C LEU A 683 -24.37 -8.77 -20.58
N ASN A 684 -24.91 -9.95 -20.28
CA ASN A 684 -25.21 -10.97 -21.28
C ASN A 684 -26.47 -10.68 -22.12
N ARG A 685 -27.36 -9.77 -21.69
CA ARG A 685 -28.53 -9.33 -22.47
C ARG A 685 -28.12 -8.23 -23.45
N ARG A 686 -27.49 -8.58 -24.56
CA ARG A 686 -26.88 -7.60 -25.49
C ARG A 686 -27.08 -7.93 -26.98
N VAL A 687 -26.83 -6.94 -27.84
CA VAL A 687 -26.57 -7.13 -29.28
C VAL A 687 -25.17 -6.60 -29.59
N GLU A 688 -24.44 -7.31 -30.45
CA GLU A 688 -23.14 -6.89 -30.98
C GLU A 688 -23.28 -6.56 -32.47
N ILE A 689 -22.57 -5.53 -32.94
CA ILE A 689 -22.53 -5.14 -34.37
C ILE A 689 -21.14 -5.44 -34.91
N LEU A 690 -21.06 -6.33 -35.90
CA LEU A 690 -19.83 -6.66 -36.63
C LEU A 690 -19.88 -5.96 -38.00
N VAL A 691 -18.77 -5.37 -38.43
CA VAL A 691 -18.65 -4.68 -39.74
C VAL A 691 -17.46 -5.24 -40.51
N HIS A 692 -17.72 -6.00 -41.55
CA HIS A 692 -16.70 -6.69 -42.36
C HIS A 692 -16.35 -5.90 -43.63
N GLY A 693 -15.05 -5.76 -43.90
CA GLY A 693 -14.54 -5.30 -45.21
C GLY A 693 -13.72 -4.01 -45.19
N PHE A 694 -12.76 -3.88 -44.26
CA PHE A 694 -11.71 -2.87 -44.39
C PHE A 694 -10.70 -3.33 -45.45
N MET A 695 -10.43 -2.47 -46.43
CA MET A 695 -9.20 -2.51 -47.20
C MET A 695 -8.45 -1.23 -46.88
N ASP A 696 -7.20 -1.37 -46.45
CA ASP A 696 -6.31 -0.24 -46.23
C ASP A 696 -5.87 0.29 -47.61
N GLU A 697 -5.95 1.60 -47.83
CA GLU A 697 -5.19 2.27 -48.88
C GLU A 697 -3.83 2.67 -48.29
N GLU A 698 -2.75 2.39 -49.04
CA GLU A 698 -1.33 2.46 -48.63
C GLU A 698 -0.82 3.87 -48.24
#